data_AF-A0AB35WN62-F1
#
_entry.id   AF-A0AB35WN62-F1
#
_cell.length_a   1.000
_cell.length_b   1.000
_cell.length_c   1.000
_cell.angle_alpha   90.00
_cell.angle_beta   90.00
_cell.angle_gamma   90.00
#
_symmetry.space_group_name_H-M   'P 1'
#
loop_
_entity.id
_entity.type
_entity.pdbx_description
1 polymer ?
#
loop_
_entity_poly.entity_id
_entity_poly.type
_entity_poly.pdbx_seq_one_letter_code
_entity_poly.pdbx_strand_id
1 'polypeptide(L)'
;MNTHVGASISNKDRCPAFHPLPIATVVAALFTGPALAADYNFPLLFANSNPLVASLVQKQVDVSSPTSAVTLQHVDFSLRDVVLRNSVGGGVDVLSGARLLAQGVDAVTSGTALQVNSQSLADLSGPSVLYTTGAKSPAASVTNAELRLHDVSLQTTGILSPGIDVGANALLQVERSQIVTFDMSSAGIREQGNLLANVVRDSQIHTHQAESAGVQVSASDGQLSLINTQIITDAAASDGVSARQGSNVILSRASSVHTLGASASAVRADLGANIDVVDSALLTEGTGAFGATASRLSNINLVRSQVLTTGGQAAALAIHGEAHISASDSAVSTVDASTVVFSAFSPLGSTGTLTLLRTRLSGPSALIEAQSDSHGVTTITDSQWVAPTATAFLAAAGSSLKVDLESSQVSAADFAQTNGDGQLAITTVGSQVTGDTRLLAPSSGRLDLDLHNSSWVFSGNSSASNLNLSDSKVMFGGHGFQVLTLNGDLSGTGRFQMKSDLASSQGDLLSVTGQVSGQHELLVADSGHAATGQPLKLVGSGGGAGQFTLYGGHVDAGAFRYALTRQGNDWYLAQTGQVVPMQTLVPSLQKPAIPTLLASNVAMTPLNPAMKPQAIPQPITSNVAMTPLNPAMKPQAIPQPITSNVAMTPLNPAMKPQAIP
;
A
#
# COMPACT_ATOMS: atom_id res chain seq x y z
N MET A 1 -9.12 41.64 57.12
CA MET A 1 -8.47 42.94 57.42
C MET A 1 -9.10 44.00 56.53
N ASN A 2 -9.60 45.05 57.19
CA ASN A 2 -10.03 46.36 56.70
C ASN A 2 -11.25 46.48 55.76
N THR A 3 -12.38 46.64 56.44
CA THR A 3 -13.49 47.57 56.18
C THR A 3 -13.06 49.00 55.81
N HIS A 4 -13.83 49.66 54.92
CA HIS A 4 -14.26 51.06 55.13
C HIS A 4 -15.58 51.37 54.41
N VAL A 5 -16.40 52.16 55.09
CA VAL A 5 -17.81 52.51 54.83
C VAL A 5 -17.93 54.03 54.63
N GLY A 6 -18.86 54.45 53.76
CA GLY A 6 -19.67 55.68 53.85
C GLY A 6 -19.22 56.89 53.00
N ALA A 7 -20.07 57.83 52.56
CA ALA A 7 -21.54 57.96 52.46
C ALA A 7 -21.90 59.28 51.72
N SER A 8 -22.97 59.28 50.90
CA SER A 8 -23.89 60.39 50.48
C SER A 8 -23.30 61.67 49.81
N ILE A 9 -23.95 62.38 48.86
CA ILE A 9 -25.28 63.01 48.87
C ILE A 9 -25.83 63.25 47.44
N SER A 10 -27.13 62.96 47.28
CA SER A 10 -28.19 63.44 46.36
C SER A 10 -27.97 64.65 45.41
N ASN A 11 -28.38 64.52 44.14
CA ASN A 11 -29.53 65.29 43.63
C ASN A 11 -30.21 64.68 42.39
N LYS A 12 -31.54 64.79 42.37
CA LYS A 12 -32.51 64.38 41.34
C LYS A 12 -32.31 65.16 40.03
N ASP A 13 -32.48 64.48 38.90
CA ASP A 13 -33.44 64.90 37.88
C ASP A 13 -33.96 63.69 37.09
N ARG A 14 -35.29 63.70 36.85
CA ARG A 14 -36.07 62.64 36.23
C ARG A 14 -36.10 62.84 34.71
N CYS A 15 -35.84 61.78 33.94
CA CYS A 15 -36.47 61.52 32.63
C CYS A 15 -36.33 60.01 32.27
N PRO A 16 -37.27 59.43 31.50
CA PRO A 16 -37.73 58.05 31.68
C PRO A 16 -36.97 56.97 30.88
N ALA A 17 -37.28 55.70 31.18
CA ALA A 17 -36.62 54.49 30.70
C ALA A 17 -36.84 54.22 29.20
N PHE A 18 -35.75 54.04 28.46
CA PHE A 18 -35.76 53.49 27.11
C PHE A 18 -35.93 51.97 27.16
N HIS A 19 -37.12 51.51 26.79
CA HIS A 19 -37.39 50.12 26.40
C HIS A 19 -37.09 49.98 24.89
N PRO A 20 -36.21 49.07 24.44
CA PRO A 20 -36.15 48.70 23.03
C PRO A 20 -37.32 47.74 22.73
N LEU A 21 -38.32 48.22 22.02
CA LEU A 21 -39.32 47.38 21.35
C LEU A 21 -38.68 46.73 20.11
N PRO A 22 -38.99 45.46 19.79
CA PRO A 22 -38.56 44.83 18.56
C PRO A 22 -39.46 45.31 17.42
N ILE A 23 -38.86 45.91 16.38
CA ILE A 23 -39.55 46.17 15.11
C ILE A 23 -39.53 44.86 14.32
N ALA A 24 -40.58 44.07 14.47
CA ALA A 24 -40.98 43.07 13.49
C ALA A 24 -42.06 43.72 12.61
N THR A 25 -41.75 43.96 11.33
CA THR A 25 -42.75 44.39 10.36
C THR A 25 -42.88 43.33 9.28
N VAL A 26 -44.11 42.83 9.20
CA VAL A 26 -44.70 41.89 8.24
C VAL A 26 -44.62 42.44 6.82
N VAL A 27 -44.29 41.58 5.84
CA VAL A 27 -44.81 41.71 4.47
C VAL A 27 -45.26 40.33 3.97
N ALA A 28 -46.58 40.14 3.92
CA ALA A 28 -47.24 39.16 3.07
C ALA A 28 -48.14 39.93 2.11
N ALA A 29 -47.88 39.82 0.81
CA ALA A 29 -48.80 40.26 -0.23
C ALA A 29 -48.94 39.15 -1.27
N LEU A 30 -50.16 38.64 -1.43
CA LEU A 30 -50.58 37.78 -2.53
C LEU A 30 -50.48 38.54 -3.85
N PHE A 31 -49.81 37.95 -4.85
CA PHE A 31 -50.11 38.20 -6.26
C PHE A 31 -50.14 36.88 -7.02
N THR A 32 -51.32 36.57 -7.56
CA THR A 32 -51.53 35.52 -8.56
C THR A 32 -51.23 36.10 -9.95
N GLY A 33 -50.11 35.71 -10.55
CA GLY A 33 -49.70 36.04 -11.93
C GLY A 33 -48.19 35.83 -12.12
N PRO A 34 -47.70 35.43 -13.31
CA PRO A 34 -46.30 35.06 -13.50
C PRO A 34 -45.45 36.34 -13.61
N ALA A 35 -45.06 36.87 -12.46
CA ALA A 35 -44.06 37.92 -12.33
C ALA A 35 -42.92 37.34 -11.49
N LEU A 36 -41.68 37.58 -11.95
CA LEU A 36 -40.44 37.25 -11.24
C LEU A 36 -40.60 37.49 -9.74
N ALA A 37 -40.49 36.42 -8.97
CA ALA A 37 -40.98 36.35 -7.62
C ALA A 37 -40.09 37.21 -6.69
N ALA A 38 -40.65 38.19 -5.99
CA ALA A 38 -39.94 39.13 -5.09
C ALA A 38 -38.72 38.55 -4.34
N ASP A 39 -37.56 39.20 -4.50
CA ASP A 39 -36.28 38.90 -3.86
C ASP A 39 -36.21 39.48 -2.44
N TYR A 40 -35.37 38.90 -1.57
CA TYR A 40 -35.16 39.34 -0.19
C TYR A 40 -33.77 39.95 -0.02
N ASN A 41 -33.68 41.07 0.69
CA ASN A 41 -32.43 41.76 0.98
C ASN A 41 -32.10 41.89 2.48
N PHE A 42 -32.75 41.06 3.31
CA PHE A 42 -32.55 40.97 4.74
C PHE A 42 -32.61 39.49 5.19
N PRO A 43 -31.93 39.11 6.29
CA PRO A 43 -31.99 37.74 6.81
C PRO A 43 -33.41 37.29 7.15
N LEU A 44 -33.73 36.04 6.83
CA LEU A 44 -35.05 35.43 7.06
C LEU A 44 -34.99 34.46 8.24
N LEU A 45 -35.97 34.56 9.14
CA LEU A 45 -36.17 33.64 10.26
C LEU A 45 -37.53 32.96 10.15
N PHE A 46 -37.53 31.63 10.08
CA PHE A 46 -38.72 30.79 10.14
C PHE A 46 -38.71 29.98 11.42
N ALA A 47 -39.74 30.16 12.24
CA ALA A 47 -39.94 29.43 13.48
C ALA A 47 -41.39 28.95 13.60
N ASN A 48 -41.64 27.96 14.45
CA ASN A 48 -42.97 27.34 14.64
C ASN A 48 -44.11 28.34 15.00
N SER A 49 -43.78 29.57 15.41
CA SER A 49 -44.74 30.67 15.61
C SER A 49 -45.25 31.32 14.30
N ASN A 50 -44.72 30.92 13.14
CA ASN A 50 -45.03 31.48 11.81
C ASN A 50 -45.59 30.39 10.87
N PRO A 51 -46.88 29.97 11.03
CA PRO A 51 -47.45 28.82 10.31
C PRO A 51 -47.76 29.07 8.81
N LEU A 52 -47.49 30.27 8.28
CA LEU A 52 -47.96 30.70 6.95
C LEU A 52 -46.98 30.44 5.81
N VAL A 53 -45.71 30.16 6.09
CA VAL A 53 -44.69 29.91 5.06
C VAL A 53 -43.90 28.66 5.43
N ALA A 54 -44.13 27.58 4.67
CA ALA A 54 -43.41 26.32 4.81
C ALA A 54 -42.39 26.08 3.68
N SER A 55 -42.23 27.05 2.75
CA SER A 55 -41.30 26.91 1.64
C SER A 55 -40.87 28.25 1.02
N LEU A 56 -39.66 28.29 0.47
CA LEU A 56 -39.23 29.26 -0.54
C LEU A 56 -39.03 28.55 -1.88
N VAL A 57 -39.63 29.09 -2.94
CA VAL A 57 -39.59 28.50 -4.28
C VAL A 57 -39.23 29.58 -5.30
N GLN A 58 -38.17 29.38 -6.09
CA GLN A 58 -37.71 30.31 -7.13
C GLN A 58 -37.45 31.71 -6.58
N LYS A 59 -36.62 31.79 -5.54
CA LYS A 59 -36.33 33.01 -4.78
C LYS A 59 -34.84 33.31 -4.71
N GLN A 60 -34.51 34.59 -4.60
CA GLN A 60 -33.17 35.06 -4.26
C GLN A 60 -33.17 35.77 -2.91
N VAL A 61 -32.17 35.46 -2.08
CA VAL A 61 -31.91 36.12 -0.79
C VAL A 61 -30.48 36.67 -0.83
N ASP A 62 -30.35 37.98 -1.01
CA ASP A 62 -29.07 38.68 -1.09
C ASP A 62 -28.85 39.55 0.14
N VAL A 63 -27.96 39.13 1.03
CA VAL A 63 -27.72 39.83 2.30
C VAL A 63 -26.24 40.14 2.48
N SER A 64 -25.97 41.14 3.32
CA SER A 64 -24.64 41.46 3.84
C SER A 64 -24.73 41.48 5.36
N SER A 65 -24.89 40.31 5.97
CA SER A 65 -25.15 40.14 7.40
C SER A 65 -24.14 39.20 8.04
N PRO A 66 -23.66 39.44 9.27
CA PRO A 66 -22.86 38.47 10.00
C PRO A 66 -23.65 37.20 10.38
N THR A 67 -24.97 37.24 10.33
CA THR A 67 -25.84 36.07 10.55
C THR A 67 -26.11 35.32 9.25
N SER A 68 -26.65 34.10 9.33
CA SER A 68 -27.09 33.35 8.15
C SER A 68 -28.24 34.03 7.40
N ALA A 69 -28.29 33.84 6.08
CA ALA A 69 -29.31 34.41 5.21
C ALA A 69 -30.71 33.85 5.50
N VAL A 70 -30.79 32.56 5.85
CA VAL A 70 -32.00 31.87 6.29
C VAL A 70 -31.73 31.13 7.59
N THR A 71 -32.63 31.25 8.56
CA THR A 71 -32.58 30.50 9.82
C THR A 71 -33.90 29.78 10.04
N LEU A 72 -33.83 28.48 10.36
CA LEU A 72 -34.96 27.60 10.62
C LEU A 72 -34.91 27.11 12.06
N GLN A 73 -36.03 27.19 12.79
CA GLN A 73 -36.14 26.75 14.18
C GLN A 73 -37.47 26.04 14.45
N HIS A 74 -37.43 24.77 14.87
CA HIS A 74 -38.63 23.97 15.17
C HIS A 74 -39.68 23.98 14.03
N VAL A 75 -39.23 23.95 12.78
CA VAL A 75 -40.11 24.05 11.60
C VAL A 75 -39.70 23.04 10.55
N ASP A 76 -40.69 22.49 9.84
CA ASP A 76 -40.47 21.74 8.61
C ASP A 76 -40.53 22.72 7.44
N PHE A 77 -39.45 22.82 6.67
CA PHE A 77 -39.30 23.84 5.64
C PHE A 77 -38.73 23.27 4.35
N SER A 78 -39.14 23.83 3.22
CA SER A 78 -38.61 23.45 1.90
C SER A 78 -37.94 24.62 1.16
N LEU A 79 -36.78 24.37 0.56
CA LEU A 79 -36.15 25.29 -0.39
C LEU A 79 -36.15 24.62 -1.77
N ARG A 80 -36.69 25.32 -2.78
CA ARG A 80 -36.67 24.85 -4.16
C ARG A 80 -36.21 25.95 -5.12
N ASP A 81 -35.14 25.71 -5.86
CA ASP A 81 -34.58 26.67 -6.82
C ASP A 81 -34.30 28.03 -6.14
N VAL A 82 -33.54 28.00 -5.04
CA VAL A 82 -33.28 29.17 -4.19
C VAL A 82 -31.81 29.58 -4.29
N VAL A 83 -31.57 30.85 -4.59
CA VAL A 83 -30.24 31.45 -4.57
C VAL A 83 -30.04 32.19 -3.25
N LEU A 84 -28.97 31.88 -2.53
CA LEU A 84 -28.59 32.51 -1.27
C LEU A 84 -27.23 33.16 -1.44
N ARG A 85 -27.14 34.48 -1.23
CA ARG A 85 -25.86 35.20 -1.23
C ARG A 85 -25.68 35.93 0.08
N ASN A 86 -24.58 35.66 0.76
CA ASN A 86 -24.22 36.36 1.97
C ASN A 86 -22.74 36.75 1.96
N SER A 87 -22.46 38.04 1.77
CA SER A 87 -21.09 38.53 1.66
C SER A 87 -20.30 38.53 2.98
N VAL A 88 -20.97 38.31 4.13
CA VAL A 88 -20.35 38.40 5.46
C VAL A 88 -20.57 37.13 6.29
N GLY A 89 -21.78 36.56 6.27
CA GLY A 89 -22.19 35.43 7.12
C GLY A 89 -22.51 34.16 6.35
N GLY A 90 -23.27 33.27 6.99
CA GLY A 90 -23.65 31.95 6.44
C GLY A 90 -24.87 31.94 5.52
N GLY A 91 -25.17 30.77 4.97
CA GLY A 91 -26.30 30.55 4.07
C GLY A 91 -27.57 30.17 4.83
N VAL A 92 -27.66 28.90 5.24
CA VAL A 92 -28.82 28.34 5.96
C VAL A 92 -28.39 27.75 7.30
N ASP A 93 -29.07 28.17 8.36
CA ASP A 93 -28.99 27.55 9.68
C ASP A 93 -30.25 26.71 9.94
N VAL A 94 -30.08 25.40 10.15
CA VAL A 94 -31.13 24.45 10.52
C VAL A 94 -30.93 24.06 11.97
N LEU A 95 -31.76 24.63 12.84
CA LEU A 95 -31.54 24.62 14.29
C LEU A 95 -32.78 24.07 15.02
N SER A 96 -32.54 23.64 16.26
CA SER A 96 -33.58 23.32 17.26
C SER A 96 -34.69 22.39 16.70
N GLY A 97 -34.29 21.22 16.22
CA GLY A 97 -35.21 20.21 15.69
C GLY A 97 -35.92 20.59 14.39
N ALA A 98 -35.44 21.61 13.67
CA ALA A 98 -35.97 21.95 12.35
C ALA A 98 -35.63 20.86 11.32
N ARG A 99 -36.45 20.76 10.27
CA ARG A 99 -36.25 19.83 9.16
C ARG A 99 -36.24 20.60 7.85
N LEU A 100 -35.16 20.50 7.10
CA LEU A 100 -35.00 21.12 5.79
C LEU A 100 -35.06 20.08 4.69
N LEU A 101 -35.95 20.29 3.70
CA LEU A 101 -35.95 19.59 2.42
C LEU A 101 -35.57 20.57 1.31
N ALA A 102 -34.38 20.42 0.74
CA ALA A 102 -33.82 21.35 -0.23
C ALA A 102 -33.54 20.70 -1.59
N GLN A 103 -33.83 21.42 -2.66
CA GLN A 103 -33.54 21.02 -4.05
C GLN A 103 -33.21 22.27 -4.87
N GLY A 104 -32.10 22.28 -5.60
CA GLY A 104 -31.73 23.46 -6.41
C GLY A 104 -31.32 24.65 -5.54
N VAL A 105 -30.49 24.45 -4.52
CA VAL A 105 -30.00 25.53 -3.67
C VAL A 105 -28.61 25.98 -4.12
N ASP A 106 -28.47 27.24 -4.51
CA ASP A 106 -27.20 27.86 -4.87
C ASP A 106 -26.81 28.86 -3.79
N ALA A 107 -25.92 28.46 -2.88
CA ALA A 107 -25.43 29.29 -1.78
C ALA A 107 -24.00 29.77 -2.05
N VAL A 108 -23.80 31.09 -2.02
CA VAL A 108 -22.49 31.77 -2.13
C VAL A 108 -22.30 32.61 -0.88
N THR A 109 -21.49 32.13 0.06
CA THR A 109 -21.39 32.73 1.40
C THR A 109 -19.95 32.97 1.84
N SER A 110 -19.75 33.94 2.74
CA SER A 110 -18.46 34.09 3.41
C SER A 110 -18.33 33.11 4.58
N GLY A 111 -19.42 32.91 5.35
CA GLY A 111 -19.50 31.89 6.40
C GLY A 111 -19.99 30.53 5.89
N THR A 112 -20.31 29.62 6.81
CA THR A 112 -20.83 28.28 6.50
C THR A 112 -22.09 28.34 5.64
N ALA A 113 -22.09 27.66 4.49
CA ALA A 113 -23.24 27.72 3.58
C ALA A 113 -24.45 26.94 4.12
N LEU A 114 -24.23 25.78 4.76
CA LEU A 114 -25.27 25.00 5.44
C LEU A 114 -24.79 24.55 6.82
N GLN A 115 -25.45 25.02 7.88
CA GLN A 115 -25.22 24.56 9.24
C GLN A 115 -26.43 23.79 9.76
N VAL A 116 -26.22 22.56 10.24
CA VAL A 116 -27.27 21.69 10.79
C VAL A 116 -26.88 21.28 12.21
N ASN A 117 -27.71 21.66 13.19
CA ASN A 117 -27.41 21.35 14.58
C ASN A 117 -28.66 21.11 15.44
N SER A 118 -28.43 20.74 16.70
CA SER A 118 -29.48 20.73 17.74
C SER A 118 -30.67 19.84 17.38
N GLN A 119 -30.39 18.57 17.08
CA GLN A 119 -31.35 17.52 16.73
C GLN A 119 -32.13 17.78 15.43
N SER A 120 -31.58 18.59 14.54
CA SER A 120 -32.19 18.93 13.25
C SER A 120 -31.84 17.92 12.16
N LEU A 121 -32.58 18.00 11.05
CA LEU A 121 -32.35 17.23 9.83
C LEU A 121 -32.26 18.18 8.64
N ALA A 122 -31.25 18.01 7.78
CA ALA A 122 -31.26 18.59 6.44
C ALA A 122 -31.06 17.52 5.38
N ASP A 123 -31.93 17.54 4.38
CA ASP A 123 -31.87 16.66 3.20
C ASP A 123 -31.80 17.56 1.96
N LEU A 124 -30.63 17.60 1.33
CA LEU A 124 -30.38 18.33 0.09
C LEU A 124 -30.28 17.30 -1.03
N SER A 125 -31.20 17.39 -1.99
CA SER A 125 -31.31 16.45 -3.10
C SER A 125 -31.36 17.17 -4.45
N GLY A 126 -30.62 16.63 -5.41
CA GLY A 126 -30.50 17.22 -6.74
C GLY A 126 -29.46 18.35 -6.80
N PRO A 127 -29.20 18.87 -8.00
CA PRO A 127 -28.09 19.78 -8.25
C PRO A 127 -28.21 21.01 -7.35
N SER A 128 -27.29 21.13 -6.41
CA SER A 128 -27.18 22.26 -5.48
C SER A 128 -25.72 22.62 -5.36
N VAL A 129 -25.41 23.91 -5.21
CA VAL A 129 -24.05 24.42 -5.07
C VAL A 129 -23.89 25.12 -3.74
N LEU A 130 -22.96 24.65 -2.92
CA LEU A 130 -22.57 25.30 -1.67
C LEU A 130 -21.14 25.82 -1.82
N TYR A 131 -20.99 27.14 -1.94
CA TYR A 131 -19.71 27.80 -2.16
C TYR A 131 -19.37 28.75 -1.01
N THR A 132 -18.22 28.55 -0.37
CA THR A 132 -17.76 29.39 0.75
C THR A 132 -16.37 29.99 0.51
N THR A 133 -16.19 31.25 0.92
CA THR A 133 -14.90 31.97 0.74
C THR A 133 -14.17 32.36 2.02
N GLY A 134 -14.86 32.42 3.16
CA GLY A 134 -14.24 32.83 4.42
C GLY A 134 -13.32 31.74 5.00
N ALA A 135 -12.36 32.16 5.82
CA ALA A 135 -11.55 31.22 6.59
C ALA A 135 -12.40 30.48 7.63
N LYS A 136 -12.06 29.22 7.94
CA LYS A 136 -12.81 28.37 8.88
C LYS A 136 -14.31 28.28 8.58
N SER A 137 -14.67 28.35 7.30
CA SER A 137 -16.07 28.42 6.86
C SER A 137 -16.38 27.22 5.98
N PRO A 138 -16.75 26.07 6.58
CA PRO A 138 -17.02 24.88 5.80
C PRO A 138 -18.23 25.05 4.88
N ALA A 139 -18.29 24.33 3.77
CA ALA A 139 -19.48 24.40 2.91
C ALA A 139 -20.71 23.81 3.62
N ALA A 140 -20.53 22.69 4.34
CA ALA A 140 -21.55 22.14 5.23
C ALA A 140 -20.98 21.80 6.61
N SER A 141 -21.77 22.00 7.66
CA SER A 141 -21.42 21.60 9.03
C SER A 141 -22.59 20.88 9.70
N VAL A 142 -22.32 19.75 10.35
CA VAL A 142 -23.32 18.95 11.06
C VAL A 142 -22.80 18.57 12.45
N THR A 143 -23.61 18.79 13.48
CA THR A 143 -23.28 18.41 14.87
C THR A 143 -24.55 18.13 15.66
N ASN A 144 -24.63 17.00 16.36
CA ASN A 144 -25.83 16.57 17.07
C ASN A 144 -27.08 16.62 16.16
N ALA A 145 -26.95 16.16 14.91
CA ALA A 145 -27.93 16.34 13.85
C ALA A 145 -27.70 15.34 12.70
N GLU A 146 -28.62 15.31 11.74
CA GLU A 146 -28.50 14.50 10.53
C GLU A 146 -28.39 15.38 9.27
N LEU A 147 -27.42 15.06 8.42
CA LEU A 147 -27.21 15.71 7.13
C LEU A 147 -27.16 14.65 6.01
N ARG A 148 -28.03 14.81 5.02
CA ARG A 148 -28.06 14.01 3.80
C ARG A 148 -27.80 14.90 2.59
N LEU A 149 -26.81 14.53 1.79
CA LEU A 149 -26.42 15.24 0.56
C LEU A 149 -26.46 14.28 -0.62
N HIS A 150 -27.17 14.66 -1.66
CA HIS A 150 -27.36 13.86 -2.85
C HIS A 150 -27.30 14.70 -4.12
N ASP A 151 -26.31 14.43 -4.98
CA ASP A 151 -26.02 15.22 -6.18
C ASP A 151 -25.67 16.69 -5.88
N VAL A 152 -24.88 16.93 -4.82
CA VAL A 152 -24.48 18.28 -4.37
C VAL A 152 -23.02 18.59 -4.72
N SER A 153 -22.75 19.83 -5.13
CA SER A 153 -21.40 20.36 -5.32
C SER A 153 -21.03 21.27 -4.16
N LEU A 154 -19.98 20.94 -3.43
CA LEU A 154 -19.46 21.70 -2.31
C LEU A 154 -18.08 22.25 -2.66
N GLN A 155 -17.88 23.55 -2.50
CA GLN A 155 -16.61 24.19 -2.80
C GLN A 155 -16.22 25.19 -1.71
N THR A 156 -14.98 25.11 -1.24
CA THR A 156 -14.41 26.07 -0.27
C THR A 156 -13.11 26.68 -0.79
N THR A 157 -12.90 27.97 -0.55
CA THR A 157 -11.66 28.66 -0.94
C THR A 157 -10.94 29.35 0.21
N GLY A 158 -11.42 29.20 1.45
CA GLY A 158 -10.77 29.77 2.62
C GLY A 158 -9.85 28.77 3.33
N ILE A 159 -8.78 29.26 3.95
CA ILE A 159 -7.87 28.49 4.82
C ILE A 159 -8.66 27.77 5.93
N LEU A 160 -8.25 26.54 6.27
CA LEU A 160 -8.87 25.71 7.32
C LEU A 160 -10.39 25.54 7.13
N SER A 161 -10.88 25.45 5.89
CA SER A 161 -12.32 25.39 5.59
C SER A 161 -12.68 24.06 4.94
N PRO A 162 -13.13 23.08 5.75
CA PRO A 162 -13.48 21.78 5.21
C PRO A 162 -14.66 21.85 4.22
N GLY A 163 -14.72 20.95 3.26
CA GLY A 163 -15.95 20.79 2.47
C GLY A 163 -17.14 20.44 3.36
N ILE A 164 -16.96 19.42 4.20
CA ILE A 164 -17.93 19.01 5.22
C ILE A 164 -17.23 18.90 6.57
N ASP A 165 -17.80 19.55 7.59
CA ASP A 165 -17.38 19.43 8.98
C ASP A 165 -18.41 18.62 9.80
N VAL A 166 -17.95 17.50 10.36
CA VAL A 166 -18.75 16.55 11.13
C VAL A 166 -18.29 16.56 12.58
N GLY A 167 -19.14 17.06 13.46
CA GLY A 167 -18.92 17.07 14.90
C GLY A 167 -19.52 15.86 15.62
N ALA A 168 -19.56 15.93 16.94
CA ALA A 168 -20.10 14.88 17.79
C ALA A 168 -21.59 14.58 17.51
N ASN A 169 -21.96 13.31 17.61
CA ASN A 169 -23.34 12.81 17.46
C ASN A 169 -24.00 13.23 16.14
N ALA A 170 -23.22 13.28 15.06
CA ALA A 170 -23.70 13.63 13.74
C ALA A 170 -23.87 12.37 12.86
N LEU A 171 -24.98 12.31 12.13
CA LEU A 171 -25.19 11.31 11.08
C LEU A 171 -25.03 12.00 9.72
N LEU A 172 -24.02 11.57 8.96
CA LEU A 172 -23.71 12.06 7.63
C LEU A 172 -23.95 10.96 6.59
N GLN A 173 -24.72 11.29 5.56
CA GLN A 173 -24.87 10.50 4.35
C GLN A 173 -24.59 11.38 3.14
N VAL A 174 -23.59 11.01 2.34
CA VAL A 174 -23.23 11.71 1.10
C VAL A 174 -23.28 10.73 -0.05
N GLU A 175 -23.97 11.09 -1.13
CA GLU A 175 -24.10 10.28 -2.33
C GLU A 175 -23.93 11.15 -3.58
N ARG A 176 -23.20 10.65 -4.59
CA ARG A 176 -23.03 11.30 -5.90
C ARG A 176 -22.65 12.78 -5.85
N SER A 177 -21.87 13.18 -4.87
CA SER A 177 -21.54 14.57 -4.61
C SER A 177 -20.08 14.86 -4.94
N GLN A 178 -19.78 16.13 -5.24
CA GLN A 178 -18.43 16.62 -5.48
C GLN A 178 -18.03 17.57 -4.37
N ILE A 179 -16.84 17.38 -3.80
CA ILE A 179 -16.29 18.20 -2.72
C ILE A 179 -14.93 18.72 -3.15
N VAL A 180 -14.75 20.04 -3.22
CA VAL A 180 -13.50 20.67 -3.65
C VAL A 180 -13.05 21.72 -2.64
N THR A 181 -11.80 21.64 -2.16
CA THR A 181 -11.22 22.64 -1.25
C THR A 181 -9.93 23.22 -1.81
N PHE A 182 -9.79 24.54 -1.87
CA PHE A 182 -8.70 25.20 -2.61
C PHE A 182 -7.53 25.74 -1.79
N ASP A 183 -7.65 25.84 -0.46
CA ASP A 183 -6.67 26.53 0.36
C ASP A 183 -6.04 25.60 1.42
N MET A 184 -4.90 26.02 1.98
CA MET A 184 -4.06 25.23 2.88
C MET A 184 -4.83 24.69 4.10
N SER A 185 -4.36 23.55 4.59
CA SER A 185 -4.86 22.90 5.81
C SER A 185 -6.37 22.63 5.79
N SER A 186 -6.95 22.46 4.60
CA SER A 186 -8.38 22.19 4.44
C SER A 186 -8.62 20.71 4.20
N ALA A 187 -9.72 20.19 4.73
CA ALA A 187 -10.12 18.80 4.50
C ALA A 187 -11.34 18.71 3.58
N GLY A 188 -11.42 17.73 2.69
CA GLY A 188 -12.68 17.48 1.97
C GLY A 188 -13.78 17.16 2.98
N ILE A 189 -13.52 16.19 3.85
CA ILE A 189 -14.36 15.87 5.00
C ILE A 189 -13.49 15.86 6.26
N ARG A 190 -13.91 16.60 7.29
CA ARG A 190 -13.31 16.54 8.63
C ARG A 190 -14.33 15.99 9.61
N GLU A 191 -14.01 14.90 10.29
CA GLU A 191 -14.82 14.28 11.33
C GLU A 191 -14.07 14.26 12.67
N GLN A 192 -14.72 14.76 13.72
CA GLN A 192 -14.11 14.89 15.04
C GLN A 192 -15.08 14.55 16.18
N GLY A 193 -14.65 13.64 17.07
CA GLY A 193 -15.40 13.33 18.29
C GLY A 193 -16.73 12.61 18.05
N ASN A 194 -16.89 11.95 16.91
CA ASN A 194 -18.17 11.38 16.51
C ASN A 194 -18.29 9.90 16.87
N LEU A 195 -19.46 9.52 17.37
CA LEU A 195 -19.76 8.16 17.85
C LEU A 195 -20.65 7.38 16.88
N LEU A 196 -21.20 8.05 15.87
CA LEU A 196 -22.14 7.48 14.91
C LEU A 196 -21.42 7.10 13.62
N ALA A 197 -21.88 6.04 12.96
CA ALA A 197 -21.32 5.63 11.69
C ALA A 197 -21.80 6.55 10.56
N ASN A 198 -20.87 6.97 9.70
CA ASN A 198 -21.11 7.87 8.58
C ASN A 198 -20.73 7.20 7.25
N VAL A 199 -21.35 7.67 6.17
CA VAL A 199 -21.21 7.03 4.87
C VAL A 199 -21.09 8.06 3.74
N VAL A 200 -20.09 7.86 2.89
CA VAL A 200 -19.90 8.57 1.63
C VAL A 200 -19.88 7.55 0.50
N ARG A 201 -20.70 7.74 -0.52
CA ARG A 201 -20.88 6.80 -1.64
C ARG A 201 -20.81 7.52 -2.98
N ASP A 202 -20.17 6.88 -3.96
CA ASP A 202 -20.21 7.30 -5.37
C ASP A 202 -19.80 8.77 -5.57
N SER A 203 -18.90 9.28 -4.74
CA SER A 203 -18.58 10.71 -4.61
C SER A 203 -17.11 10.99 -4.96
N GLN A 204 -16.82 12.27 -5.22
CA GLN A 204 -15.48 12.74 -5.56
C GLN A 204 -15.05 13.82 -4.56
N ILE A 205 -13.82 13.69 -4.06
CA ILE A 205 -13.20 14.63 -3.15
C ILE A 205 -11.88 15.08 -3.77
N HIS A 206 -11.69 16.39 -3.91
CA HIS A 206 -10.45 16.99 -4.41
C HIS A 206 -9.98 18.07 -3.46
N THR A 207 -8.78 17.92 -2.91
CA THR A 207 -8.21 18.93 -2.00
C THR A 207 -6.88 19.43 -2.50
N HIS A 208 -6.77 20.74 -2.60
CA HIS A 208 -5.58 21.43 -3.05
C HIS A 208 -4.75 21.97 -1.87
N GLN A 209 -3.53 22.40 -2.17
CA GLN A 209 -2.60 23.10 -1.28
C GLN A 209 -2.07 22.26 -0.10
N ALA A 210 -0.96 22.72 0.46
CA ALA A 210 -0.19 21.96 1.44
C ALA A 210 -0.96 21.69 2.73
N GLU A 211 -0.59 20.57 3.38
CA GLU A 211 -1.15 20.14 4.67
C GLU A 211 -2.66 19.86 4.67
N SER A 212 -3.23 19.66 3.48
CA SER A 212 -4.65 19.34 3.29
C SER A 212 -4.91 17.84 3.42
N ALA A 213 -6.17 17.45 3.60
CA ALA A 213 -6.55 16.04 3.59
C ALA A 213 -7.84 15.78 2.80
N GLY A 214 -7.89 14.72 2.00
CA GLY A 214 -9.16 14.33 1.38
C GLY A 214 -10.22 14.04 2.45
N VAL A 215 -9.87 13.17 3.39
CA VAL A 215 -10.68 12.83 4.55
C VAL A 215 -9.81 12.83 5.80
N GLN A 216 -10.26 13.50 6.86
CA GLN A 216 -9.59 13.54 8.16
C GLN A 216 -10.57 13.11 9.25
N VAL A 217 -10.25 12.06 10.00
CA VAL A 217 -11.06 11.53 11.10
C VAL A 217 -10.22 11.46 12.38
N SER A 218 -10.69 12.06 13.47
CA SER A 218 -9.97 12.07 14.75
C SER A 218 -10.91 11.85 15.94
N ALA A 219 -10.44 11.07 16.93
CA ALA A 219 -11.16 10.78 18.16
C ALA A 219 -12.63 10.35 17.93
N SER A 220 -12.88 9.57 16.89
CA SER A 220 -14.23 9.17 16.48
C SER A 220 -14.37 7.66 16.55
N ASP A 221 -15.18 7.17 17.49
CA ASP A 221 -15.48 5.74 17.62
C ASP A 221 -16.40 5.25 16.48
N GLY A 222 -17.19 6.17 15.91
CA GLY A 222 -18.01 5.93 14.73
C GLY A 222 -17.16 5.59 13.52
N GLN A 223 -17.59 4.57 12.75
CA GLN A 223 -16.91 4.20 11.51
C GLN A 223 -17.33 5.14 10.37
N LEU A 224 -16.36 5.71 9.65
CA LEU A 224 -16.59 6.38 8.37
C LEU A 224 -16.36 5.40 7.21
N SER A 225 -17.39 5.15 6.42
CA SER A 225 -17.33 4.29 5.22
C SER A 225 -17.26 5.12 3.94
N LEU A 226 -16.18 4.94 3.16
CA LEU A 226 -15.93 5.55 1.86
C LEU A 226 -16.07 4.50 0.76
N ILE A 227 -17.16 4.57 -0.01
CA ILE A 227 -17.59 3.47 -0.87
C ILE A 227 -17.69 3.95 -2.32
N ASN A 228 -16.94 3.34 -3.22
CA ASN A 228 -16.79 3.83 -4.60
C ASN A 228 -16.51 5.35 -4.64
N THR A 229 -15.62 5.79 -3.76
CA THR A 229 -15.28 7.21 -3.59
C THR A 229 -13.90 7.47 -4.17
N GLN A 230 -13.78 8.51 -4.99
CA GLN A 230 -12.51 8.96 -5.55
C GLN A 230 -11.98 10.14 -4.72
N ILE A 231 -10.75 10.04 -4.27
CA ILE A 231 -10.07 11.07 -3.49
C ILE A 231 -8.79 11.46 -4.21
N ILE A 232 -8.64 12.76 -4.49
CA ILE A 232 -7.44 13.34 -5.09
C ILE A 232 -6.93 14.43 -4.15
N THR A 233 -5.64 14.40 -3.83
CA THR A 233 -5.00 15.45 -3.05
C THR A 233 -3.70 15.91 -3.70
N ASP A 234 -3.60 17.19 -4.05
CA ASP A 234 -2.44 17.76 -4.74
C ASP A 234 -1.75 18.83 -3.88
N ALA A 235 -0.74 18.40 -3.11
CA ALA A 235 0.31 19.24 -2.52
C ALA A 235 1.22 18.43 -1.57
N ALA A 236 2.32 19.06 -1.16
CA ALA A 236 3.22 18.52 -0.14
C ALA A 236 2.50 18.31 1.21
N ALA A 237 2.98 17.32 1.97
CA ALA A 237 2.52 16.95 3.31
C ALA A 237 0.99 16.75 3.42
N SER A 238 0.34 16.36 2.33
CA SER A 238 -1.11 16.14 2.28
C SER A 238 -1.45 14.65 2.40
N ASP A 239 -2.58 14.35 3.03
CA ASP A 239 -3.06 12.98 3.21
C ASP A 239 -4.33 12.74 2.39
N GLY A 240 -4.42 11.62 1.67
CA GLY A 240 -5.68 11.22 1.04
C GLY A 240 -6.75 10.93 2.08
N VAL A 241 -6.45 9.98 2.97
CA VAL A 241 -7.27 9.64 4.14
C VAL A 241 -6.38 9.58 5.38
N SER A 242 -6.73 10.33 6.42
CA SER A 242 -6.00 10.40 7.69
C SER A 242 -6.94 10.00 8.84
N ALA A 243 -6.58 8.95 9.58
CA ALA A 243 -7.32 8.49 10.76
C ALA A 243 -6.41 8.55 11.99
N ARG A 244 -6.93 9.13 13.08
CA ARG A 244 -6.15 9.36 14.31
C ARG A 244 -6.95 9.03 15.56
N GLN A 245 -6.24 8.73 16.65
CA GLN A 245 -6.82 8.64 18.01
C GLN A 245 -7.95 7.61 18.10
N GLY A 246 -7.67 6.36 17.75
CA GLY A 246 -8.65 5.25 17.81
C GLY A 246 -9.72 5.25 16.71
N SER A 247 -9.67 6.18 15.76
CA SER A 247 -10.70 6.30 14.72
C SER A 247 -10.68 5.15 13.72
N ASN A 248 -11.84 4.85 13.12
CA ASN A 248 -12.02 3.74 12.19
C ASN A 248 -12.53 4.22 10.82
N VAL A 249 -11.80 3.91 9.74
CA VAL A 249 -12.19 4.26 8.37
C VAL A 249 -12.14 3.03 7.46
N ILE A 250 -13.15 2.87 6.60
CA ILE A 250 -13.18 1.81 5.57
C ILE A 250 -13.23 2.45 4.18
N LEU A 251 -12.30 2.06 3.31
CA LEU A 251 -12.36 2.28 1.88
C LEU A 251 -12.79 0.97 1.20
N SER A 252 -13.88 0.99 0.42
CA SER A 252 -14.33 -0.22 -0.28
C SER A 252 -15.03 0.01 -1.62
N ARG A 253 -15.21 -1.08 -2.38
CA ARG A 253 -15.94 -1.13 -3.66
C ARG A 253 -15.35 -0.17 -4.70
N ALA A 254 -14.10 -0.39 -5.08
CA ALA A 254 -13.39 0.40 -6.09
C ALA A 254 -13.17 1.88 -5.69
N SER A 255 -13.12 2.17 -4.39
CA SER A 255 -12.59 3.46 -3.93
C SER A 255 -11.15 3.63 -4.39
N SER A 256 -10.78 4.88 -4.69
CA SER A 256 -9.42 5.21 -5.15
C SER A 256 -8.92 6.45 -4.43
N VAL A 257 -7.65 6.41 -4.05
CA VAL A 257 -6.96 7.55 -3.44
C VAL A 257 -5.70 7.84 -4.23
N HIS A 258 -5.59 9.07 -4.75
CA HIS A 258 -4.43 9.55 -5.47
C HIS A 258 -3.87 10.79 -4.78
N THR A 259 -2.62 10.70 -4.32
CA THR A 259 -1.96 11.83 -3.66
C THR A 259 -0.70 12.24 -4.40
N LEU A 260 -0.56 13.53 -4.69
CA LEU A 260 0.58 14.10 -5.39
C LEU A 260 1.26 15.14 -4.49
N GLY A 261 2.51 14.89 -4.10
CA GLY A 261 3.30 15.84 -3.32
C GLY A 261 4.38 15.18 -2.47
N ALA A 262 5.42 15.96 -2.17
CA ALA A 262 6.48 15.51 -1.26
C ALA A 262 5.91 15.24 0.14
N SER A 263 6.34 14.16 0.78
CA SER A 263 5.87 13.72 2.10
C SER A 263 4.35 13.49 2.20
N ALA A 264 3.66 13.32 1.06
CA ALA A 264 2.22 13.04 1.04
C ALA A 264 1.94 11.56 1.38
N SER A 265 0.72 11.22 1.74
CA SER A 265 0.34 9.82 1.95
C SER A 265 -1.07 9.51 1.48
N ALA A 266 -1.29 8.39 0.77
CA ALA A 266 -2.66 8.02 0.38
C ALA A 266 -3.50 7.65 1.60
N VAL A 267 -2.98 6.80 2.49
CA VAL A 267 -3.62 6.55 3.78
C VAL A 267 -2.63 6.68 4.93
N ARG A 268 -3.05 7.36 6.00
CA ARG A 268 -2.29 7.53 7.24
C ARG A 268 -3.10 7.11 8.44
N ALA A 269 -2.61 6.13 9.19
CA ALA A 269 -3.15 5.74 10.47
C ALA A 269 -2.18 6.10 11.61
N ASP A 270 -2.74 6.64 12.69
CA ASP A 270 -1.95 7.18 13.80
C ASP A 270 -2.68 7.04 15.15
N LEU A 271 -1.95 6.88 16.25
CA LEU A 271 -2.49 6.85 17.61
C LEU A 271 -3.65 5.84 17.76
N GLY A 272 -3.38 4.56 17.46
CA GLY A 272 -4.35 3.48 17.62
C GLY A 272 -5.51 3.47 16.62
N ALA A 273 -5.47 4.30 15.57
CA ALA A 273 -6.48 4.30 14.52
C ALA A 273 -6.41 3.05 13.63
N ASN A 274 -7.52 2.73 12.97
CA ASN A 274 -7.64 1.60 12.05
C ASN A 274 -8.15 2.08 10.68
N ILE A 275 -7.49 1.65 9.61
CA ILE A 275 -7.93 1.88 8.23
C ILE A 275 -8.00 0.54 7.49
N ASP A 276 -9.17 0.18 6.99
CA ASP A 276 -9.35 -0.97 6.12
C ASP A 276 -9.51 -0.51 4.66
N VAL A 277 -8.75 -1.10 3.74
CA VAL A 277 -8.77 -0.82 2.31
C VAL A 277 -9.09 -2.09 1.54
N VAL A 278 -10.32 -2.21 1.06
CA VAL A 278 -10.87 -3.43 0.50
C VAL A 278 -11.28 -3.22 -0.95
N ASP A 279 -10.80 -4.05 -1.88
CA ASP A 279 -11.16 -3.95 -3.31
C ASP A 279 -10.93 -2.53 -3.86
N SER A 280 -9.81 -1.90 -3.51
CA SER A 280 -9.54 -0.47 -3.73
C SER A 280 -8.10 -0.20 -4.18
N ALA A 281 -7.81 1.02 -4.62
CA ALA A 281 -6.49 1.41 -5.14
C ALA A 281 -5.91 2.65 -4.45
N LEU A 282 -4.63 2.60 -4.11
CA LEU A 282 -3.85 3.69 -3.54
C LEU A 282 -2.71 4.05 -4.51
N LEU A 283 -2.65 5.30 -4.93
CA LEU A 283 -1.60 5.83 -5.80
C LEU A 283 -0.96 7.05 -5.14
N THR A 284 0.36 7.06 -5.05
CA THR A 284 1.08 8.19 -4.44
C THR A 284 2.31 8.57 -5.24
N GLU A 285 2.50 9.85 -5.46
CA GLU A 285 3.62 10.39 -6.24
C GLU A 285 4.30 11.52 -5.46
N GLY A 286 5.58 11.38 -5.16
CA GLY A 286 6.38 12.43 -4.54
C GLY A 286 7.53 11.91 -3.69
N THR A 287 8.55 12.75 -3.51
CA THR A 287 9.69 12.43 -2.64
C THR A 287 9.23 12.22 -1.21
N GLY A 288 9.60 11.11 -0.57
CA GLY A 288 9.18 10.77 0.78
C GLY A 288 7.68 10.48 0.93
N ALA A 289 6.97 10.24 -0.18
CA ALA A 289 5.54 9.91 -0.14
C ALA A 289 5.31 8.45 0.27
N PHE A 290 4.13 8.17 0.86
CA PHE A 290 3.78 6.82 1.29
C PHE A 290 2.42 6.37 0.79
N GLY A 291 2.34 5.16 0.22
CA GLY A 291 1.04 4.55 -0.13
C GLY A 291 0.16 4.37 1.11
N ALA A 292 0.66 3.61 2.07
CA ALA A 292 0.06 3.45 3.39
C ALA A 292 1.12 3.65 4.48
N THR A 293 0.84 4.50 5.46
CA THR A 293 1.73 4.77 6.59
C THR A 293 1.01 4.60 7.92
N ALA A 294 1.57 3.77 8.80
CA ALA A 294 1.02 3.47 10.11
C ALA A 294 2.04 3.81 11.22
N SER A 295 1.58 4.45 12.28
CA SER A 295 2.39 4.80 13.45
C SER A 295 1.63 4.67 14.77
N ARG A 296 2.35 4.52 15.90
CA ARG A 296 1.78 4.55 17.26
C ARG A 296 0.56 3.64 17.46
N LEU A 297 0.79 2.32 17.43
CA LEU A 297 -0.23 1.28 17.67
C LEU A 297 -1.39 1.27 16.67
N SER A 298 -1.27 1.97 15.54
CA SER A 298 -2.30 1.96 14.50
C SER A 298 -2.20 0.73 13.60
N ASN A 299 -3.30 0.42 12.93
CA ASN A 299 -3.44 -0.72 12.04
C ASN A 299 -3.92 -0.27 10.66
N ILE A 300 -3.32 -0.81 9.60
CA ILE A 300 -3.84 -0.69 8.24
C ILE A 300 -3.98 -2.08 7.64
N ASN A 301 -5.17 -2.42 7.13
CA ASN A 301 -5.44 -3.70 6.51
C ASN A 301 -5.77 -3.51 5.03
N LEU A 302 -5.00 -4.13 4.15
CA LEU A 302 -5.22 -4.16 2.71
C LEU A 302 -5.78 -5.52 2.30
N VAL A 303 -6.91 -5.54 1.60
CA VAL A 303 -7.56 -6.77 1.13
C VAL A 303 -7.97 -6.63 -0.32
N ARG A 304 -7.40 -7.45 -1.21
CA ARG A 304 -7.66 -7.38 -2.67
C ARG A 304 -7.45 -5.97 -3.23
N SER A 305 -6.41 -5.31 -2.75
CA SER A 305 -6.14 -3.90 -3.06
C SER A 305 -4.80 -3.72 -3.76
N GLN A 306 -4.65 -2.56 -4.41
CA GLN A 306 -3.44 -2.20 -5.13
C GLN A 306 -2.81 -0.96 -4.49
N VAL A 307 -1.49 -0.98 -4.29
CA VAL A 307 -0.71 0.17 -3.83
C VAL A 307 0.43 0.39 -4.81
N LEU A 308 0.51 1.59 -5.38
CA LEU A 308 1.60 2.02 -6.24
C LEU A 308 2.16 3.35 -5.73
N THR A 309 3.46 3.38 -5.49
CA THR A 309 4.14 4.58 -5.00
C THR A 309 5.36 4.93 -5.86
N THR A 310 5.50 6.21 -6.19
CA THR A 310 6.63 6.76 -6.96
C THR A 310 7.25 7.95 -6.22
N GLY A 311 8.54 8.16 -6.42
CA GLY A 311 9.35 9.21 -5.78
C GLY A 311 10.51 8.67 -4.95
N GLY A 312 11.60 9.44 -4.88
CA GLY A 312 12.77 9.08 -4.07
C GLY A 312 12.43 9.08 -2.57
N GLN A 313 13.04 8.19 -1.80
CA GLN A 313 12.73 8.00 -0.36
C GLN A 313 11.26 7.65 -0.05
N ALA A 314 10.45 7.35 -1.07
CA ALA A 314 9.08 6.93 -0.90
C ALA A 314 9.02 5.45 -0.49
N ALA A 315 7.86 5.00 0.01
CA ALA A 315 7.60 3.59 0.23
C ALA A 315 6.12 3.28 0.00
N ALA A 316 5.80 2.10 -0.52
CA ALA A 316 4.40 1.71 -0.67
C ALA A 316 3.77 1.48 0.71
N LEU A 317 4.49 0.81 1.62
CA LEU A 317 4.08 0.62 3.01
C LEU A 317 5.17 1.16 3.94
N ALA A 318 4.79 2.03 4.87
CA ALA A 318 5.69 2.58 5.89
C ALA A 318 5.16 2.27 7.30
N ILE A 319 5.98 1.58 8.09
CA ILE A 319 5.64 1.12 9.44
C ILE A 319 6.57 1.82 10.42
N HIS A 320 5.98 2.61 11.31
CA HIS A 320 6.71 3.42 12.29
C HIS A 320 6.43 2.92 13.71
N GLY A 321 7.47 2.49 14.41
CA GLY A 321 7.36 1.97 15.78
C GLY A 321 6.42 0.76 15.87
N GLU A 322 5.57 0.69 16.89
CA GLU A 322 4.70 -0.47 17.20
C GLU A 322 3.44 -0.57 16.32
N ALA A 323 3.49 -0.05 15.09
CA ALA A 323 2.37 -0.11 14.17
C ALA A 323 2.28 -1.46 13.43
N HIS A 324 1.09 -1.76 12.91
CA HIS A 324 0.83 -2.96 12.14
C HIS A 324 0.28 -2.62 10.75
N ILE A 325 0.81 -3.27 9.72
CA ILE A 325 0.20 -3.29 8.40
C ILE A 325 0.01 -4.73 7.96
N SER A 326 -1.18 -5.06 7.45
CA SER A 326 -1.46 -6.34 6.81
C SER A 326 -1.86 -6.15 5.34
N ALA A 327 -1.49 -7.11 4.50
CA ALA A 327 -1.95 -7.16 3.11
C ALA A 327 -2.29 -8.59 2.71
N SER A 328 -3.52 -8.79 2.23
CA SER A 328 -4.03 -10.07 1.75
C SER A 328 -4.53 -9.97 0.31
N ASP A 329 -4.15 -10.93 -0.53
CA ASP A 329 -4.57 -10.99 -1.95
C ASP A 329 -4.28 -9.68 -2.71
N SER A 330 -3.22 -8.97 -2.32
CA SER A 330 -2.95 -7.59 -2.74
C SER A 330 -1.69 -7.48 -3.58
N ALA A 331 -1.54 -6.36 -4.29
CA ALA A 331 -0.33 -6.02 -5.03
C ALA A 331 0.22 -4.69 -4.52
N VAL A 332 1.49 -4.68 -4.13
CA VAL A 332 2.13 -3.53 -3.49
C VAL A 332 3.45 -3.27 -4.22
N SER A 333 3.62 -2.06 -4.75
CA SER A 333 4.77 -1.75 -5.58
C SER A 333 5.32 -0.34 -5.41
N THR A 334 6.62 -0.22 -5.66
CA THR A 334 7.34 1.06 -5.73
C THR A 334 8.11 1.17 -7.04
N VAL A 335 8.33 2.41 -7.49
CA VAL A 335 9.09 2.70 -8.72
C VAL A 335 10.52 3.15 -8.47
N ASP A 336 10.80 3.84 -7.36
CA ASP A 336 12.08 4.55 -7.17
C ASP A 336 12.83 4.22 -5.87
N ALA A 337 12.22 3.41 -4.98
CA ALA A 337 12.72 3.19 -3.62
C ALA A 337 12.27 1.83 -3.06
N SER A 338 12.60 1.57 -1.79
CA SER A 338 12.21 0.35 -1.09
C SER A 338 10.69 0.21 -0.98
N THR A 339 10.16 -1.01 -1.19
CA THR A 339 8.72 -1.24 -1.28
C THR A 339 8.03 -1.15 0.08
N VAL A 340 8.61 -1.78 1.10
CA VAL A 340 8.15 -1.71 2.49
C VAL A 340 9.29 -1.28 3.38
N VAL A 341 9.04 -0.33 4.27
CA VAL A 341 10.04 0.18 5.21
C VAL A 341 9.54 0.10 6.65
N PHE A 342 10.36 -0.45 7.53
CA PHE A 342 10.32 -0.18 8.96
C PHE A 342 11.25 0.98 9.26
N SER A 343 10.80 1.91 10.09
CA SER A 343 11.59 3.09 10.44
C SER A 343 11.49 3.41 11.92
N ALA A 344 12.55 4.02 12.44
CA ALA A 344 12.65 4.40 13.82
C ALA A 344 11.52 5.37 14.21
N PHE A 345 10.95 5.16 15.38
CA PHE A 345 9.92 6.03 15.94
C PHE A 345 10.14 6.14 17.45
N SER A 346 9.67 7.23 18.06
CA SER A 346 9.79 7.42 19.51
C SER A 346 8.60 6.79 20.25
N PRO A 347 8.81 5.95 21.28
CA PRO A 347 10.10 5.59 21.87
C PRO A 347 10.92 4.61 21.01
N LEU A 348 12.23 4.84 20.92
CA LEU A 348 13.17 3.94 20.23
C LEU A 348 13.09 2.53 20.81
N GLY A 349 13.27 1.50 19.97
CA GLY A 349 13.13 0.09 20.36
C GLY A 349 11.75 -0.51 20.10
N SER A 350 10.78 0.30 19.68
CA SER A 350 9.46 -0.15 19.24
C SER A 350 9.58 -1.09 18.02
N THR A 351 8.79 -2.18 18.01
CA THR A 351 8.82 -3.18 16.93
C THR A 351 7.56 -3.12 16.08
N GLY A 352 7.74 -2.80 14.79
CA GLY A 352 6.66 -2.81 13.81
C GLY A 352 6.38 -4.21 13.31
N THR A 353 5.15 -4.43 12.84
CA THR A 353 4.73 -5.75 12.33
C THR A 353 4.11 -5.66 10.95
N LEU A 354 4.49 -6.62 10.09
CA LEU A 354 3.98 -6.77 8.74
C LEU A 354 3.45 -8.18 8.53
N THR A 355 2.23 -8.31 8.01
CA THR A 355 1.66 -9.62 7.65
C THR A 355 1.22 -9.65 6.20
N LEU A 356 1.78 -10.56 5.42
CA LEU A 356 1.51 -10.70 3.99
C LEU A 356 0.95 -12.08 3.69
N LEU A 357 -0.24 -12.14 3.10
CA LEU A 357 -0.91 -13.38 2.69
C LEU A 357 -1.28 -13.31 1.22
N ARG A 358 -0.69 -14.17 0.37
CA ARG A 358 -0.94 -14.13 -1.08
C ARG A 358 -0.72 -12.74 -1.69
N THR A 359 0.29 -12.03 -1.20
CA THR A 359 0.57 -10.66 -1.61
C THR A 359 1.81 -10.61 -2.48
N ARG A 360 1.74 -9.84 -3.57
CA ARG A 360 2.88 -9.59 -4.47
C ARG A 360 3.56 -8.28 -4.10
N LEU A 361 4.88 -8.34 -3.88
CA LEU A 361 5.73 -7.16 -3.76
C LEU A 361 6.59 -7.00 -5.02
N SER A 362 6.79 -5.76 -5.46
CA SER A 362 7.74 -5.44 -6.52
C SER A 362 8.32 -4.04 -6.35
N GLY A 363 9.62 -3.89 -6.52
CA GLY A 363 10.30 -2.59 -6.52
C GLY A 363 11.75 -2.73 -6.96
N PRO A 364 12.43 -1.62 -7.25
CA PRO A 364 13.80 -1.65 -7.77
C PRO A 364 14.87 -1.83 -6.68
N SER A 365 14.57 -1.51 -5.42
CA SER A 365 15.52 -1.46 -4.29
C SER A 365 15.33 -2.63 -3.33
N ALA A 366 15.09 -2.40 -2.03
CA ALA A 366 14.71 -3.48 -1.13
C ALA A 366 13.19 -3.73 -1.21
N LEU A 367 12.74 -4.99 -1.22
CA LEU A 367 11.30 -5.26 -1.08
C LEU A 367 10.85 -4.98 0.35
N ILE A 368 11.62 -5.41 1.34
CA ILE A 368 11.40 -5.11 2.75
C ILE A 368 12.72 -4.65 3.38
N GLU A 369 12.69 -3.46 3.98
CA GLU A 369 13.85 -2.85 4.63
C GLU A 369 13.53 -2.47 6.07
N ALA A 370 14.37 -2.90 7.01
CA ALA A 370 14.48 -2.25 8.30
C ALA A 370 15.56 -1.17 8.22
N GLN A 371 15.13 0.10 8.31
CA GLN A 371 16.03 1.25 8.29
C GLN A 371 16.75 1.39 9.63
N SER A 372 17.73 2.29 9.69
CA SER A 372 18.51 2.53 10.91
C SER A 372 17.64 2.77 12.13
N ASP A 373 18.06 2.17 13.26
CA ASP A 373 17.41 2.25 14.56
C ASP A 373 15.95 1.76 14.59
N SER A 374 15.56 0.91 13.62
CA SER A 374 14.22 0.33 13.52
C SER A 374 14.21 -1.18 13.77
N HIS A 375 13.06 -1.67 14.22
CA HIS A 375 12.82 -3.08 14.49
C HIS A 375 11.55 -3.53 13.78
N GLY A 376 11.65 -4.60 12.99
CA GLY A 376 10.55 -5.16 12.22
C GLY A 376 10.40 -6.66 12.40
N VAL A 377 9.16 -7.13 12.44
CA VAL A 377 8.79 -8.55 12.34
C VAL A 377 7.84 -8.71 11.18
N THR A 378 8.15 -9.64 10.29
CA THR A 378 7.36 -9.91 9.09
C THR A 378 6.95 -11.38 9.03
N THR A 379 5.67 -11.63 8.77
CA THR A 379 5.14 -12.96 8.43
C THR A 379 4.63 -12.95 6.99
N ILE A 380 5.08 -13.90 6.19
CA ILE A 380 4.76 -14.00 4.76
C ILE A 380 4.30 -15.41 4.45
N THR A 381 3.09 -15.53 3.92
CA THR A 381 2.48 -16.83 3.59
C THR A 381 1.92 -16.81 2.17
N ASP A 382 2.09 -17.92 1.45
CA ASP A 382 1.54 -18.17 0.10
C ASP A 382 1.86 -17.05 -0.92
N SER A 383 3.01 -16.39 -0.79
CA SER A 383 3.36 -15.22 -1.59
C SER A 383 4.38 -15.56 -2.68
N GLN A 384 4.31 -14.88 -3.82
CA GLN A 384 5.17 -15.12 -4.98
C GLN A 384 5.77 -13.82 -5.49
N TRP A 385 7.09 -13.65 -5.36
CA TRP A 385 7.81 -12.44 -5.71
C TRP A 385 8.89 -12.71 -6.75
N VAL A 386 8.96 -11.81 -7.74
CA VAL A 386 10.01 -11.80 -8.77
C VAL A 386 10.55 -10.38 -8.84
N ALA A 387 11.77 -10.19 -8.33
CA ALA A 387 12.40 -8.89 -8.20
C ALA A 387 13.89 -8.99 -8.61
N PRO A 388 14.18 -9.13 -9.92
CA PRO A 388 15.48 -9.58 -10.42
C PRO A 388 16.64 -8.60 -10.19
N THR A 389 16.35 -7.37 -9.76
CA THR A 389 17.34 -6.33 -9.44
C THR A 389 17.34 -5.95 -7.97
N ALA A 390 16.38 -6.45 -7.20
CA ALA A 390 16.11 -6.02 -5.84
C ALA A 390 16.85 -6.88 -4.81
N THR A 391 16.97 -6.33 -3.61
CA THR A 391 17.22 -7.11 -2.39
C THR A 391 15.87 -7.49 -1.79
N ALA A 392 15.60 -8.76 -1.49
CA ALA A 392 14.30 -9.11 -0.88
C ALA A 392 14.20 -8.59 0.55
N PHE A 393 15.21 -8.85 1.38
CA PHE A 393 15.24 -8.43 2.79
C PHE A 393 16.53 -7.69 3.13
N LEU A 394 16.39 -6.48 3.66
CA LEU A 394 17.52 -5.64 4.06
C LEU A 394 17.39 -5.21 5.53
N ALA A 395 18.45 -5.45 6.31
CA ALA A 395 18.63 -4.81 7.62
C ALA A 395 19.78 -3.79 7.55
N ALA A 396 19.46 -2.51 7.75
CA ALA A 396 20.43 -1.43 7.86
C ALA A 396 21.24 -1.51 9.17
N ALA A 397 22.29 -0.69 9.29
CA ALA A 397 23.03 -0.55 10.54
C ALA A 397 22.12 -0.04 11.67
N GLY A 398 22.27 -0.60 12.87
CA GLY A 398 21.47 -0.33 14.06
C GLY A 398 20.06 -0.92 14.03
N SER A 399 19.70 -1.69 12.99
CA SER A 399 18.34 -2.22 12.81
C SER A 399 18.23 -3.71 13.10
N SER A 400 17.01 -4.19 13.33
CA SER A 400 16.71 -5.63 13.34
C SER A 400 15.48 -5.97 12.51
N LEU A 401 15.58 -7.02 11.69
CA LEU A 401 14.46 -7.57 10.94
C LEU A 401 14.35 -9.07 11.17
N LYS A 402 13.17 -9.52 11.62
CA LYS A 402 12.81 -10.93 11.68
C LYS A 402 11.79 -11.25 10.58
N VAL A 403 12.01 -12.34 9.85
CA VAL A 403 11.14 -12.76 8.76
C VAL A 403 10.78 -14.24 8.93
N ASP A 404 9.49 -14.55 8.90
CA ASP A 404 8.97 -15.90 8.80
C ASP A 404 8.29 -16.06 7.43
N LEU A 405 8.82 -16.95 6.59
CA LEU A 405 8.41 -17.16 5.19
C LEU A 405 7.89 -18.59 4.97
N GLU A 406 6.58 -18.74 4.81
CA GLU A 406 5.89 -20.03 4.69
C GLU A 406 5.26 -20.22 3.30
N SER A 407 5.45 -21.41 2.72
CA SER A 407 4.82 -21.83 1.45
C SER A 407 4.94 -20.80 0.33
N SER A 408 6.07 -20.09 0.30
CA SER A 408 6.26 -18.91 -0.56
C SER A 408 7.42 -19.08 -1.53
N GLN A 409 7.40 -18.27 -2.59
CA GLN A 409 8.44 -18.22 -3.62
C GLN A 409 9.00 -16.81 -3.71
N VAL A 410 10.30 -16.65 -3.47
CA VAL A 410 11.00 -15.36 -3.57
C VAL A 410 12.17 -15.50 -4.52
N SER A 411 12.15 -14.75 -5.63
CA SER A 411 13.27 -14.66 -6.55
C SER A 411 13.77 -13.22 -6.61
N ALA A 412 14.95 -12.97 -6.06
CA ALA A 412 15.58 -11.65 -6.00
C ALA A 412 17.05 -11.71 -6.46
N ALA A 413 17.66 -10.56 -6.71
CA ALA A 413 19.11 -10.51 -6.96
C ALA A 413 19.87 -10.91 -5.69
N ASP A 414 19.57 -10.22 -4.60
CA ASP A 414 20.00 -10.58 -3.26
C ASP A 414 18.77 -11.06 -2.48
N PHE A 415 18.83 -12.30 -1.98
CA PHE A 415 17.79 -12.82 -1.10
C PHE A 415 17.81 -12.07 0.24
N ALA A 416 18.99 -11.81 0.81
CA ALA A 416 19.10 -11.14 2.09
C ALA A 416 20.41 -10.36 2.23
N GLN A 417 20.34 -9.19 2.87
CA GLN A 417 21.51 -8.35 3.14
C GLN A 417 21.45 -7.69 4.51
N THR A 418 22.62 -7.57 5.13
CA THR A 418 22.82 -6.84 6.39
C THR A 418 23.96 -5.85 6.27
N ASN A 419 23.75 -4.62 6.74
CA ASN A 419 24.74 -3.56 6.74
C ASN A 419 25.20 -3.25 8.18
N GLY A 420 26.50 -2.99 8.39
CA GLY A 420 27.03 -2.62 9.71
C GLY A 420 26.74 -3.65 10.79
N ASP A 421 26.18 -3.22 11.90
CA ASP A 421 25.73 -4.05 13.03
C ASP A 421 24.26 -4.52 12.91
N GLY A 422 23.65 -4.36 11.72
CA GLY A 422 22.28 -4.82 11.46
C GLY A 422 22.09 -6.32 11.70
N GLN A 423 20.89 -6.67 12.18
CA GLN A 423 20.51 -8.03 12.56
C GLN A 423 19.35 -8.52 11.68
N LEU A 424 19.55 -9.60 10.93
CA LEU A 424 18.53 -10.21 10.08
C LEU A 424 18.41 -11.70 10.41
N ALA A 425 17.22 -12.13 10.81
CA ALA A 425 16.89 -13.53 11.05
C ALA A 425 15.74 -13.95 10.14
N ILE A 426 15.96 -14.98 9.33
CA ILE A 426 14.97 -15.47 8.37
C ILE A 426 14.70 -16.95 8.63
N THR A 427 13.45 -17.27 8.94
CA THR A 427 12.92 -18.63 8.97
C THR A 427 12.17 -18.89 7.67
N THR A 428 12.43 -20.02 7.03
CA THR A 428 11.63 -20.46 5.87
C THR A 428 11.03 -21.84 6.13
N VAL A 429 9.77 -22.04 5.73
CA VAL A 429 9.07 -23.32 5.86
C VAL A 429 8.39 -23.66 4.54
N GLY A 430 8.79 -24.75 3.88
CA GLY A 430 8.19 -25.17 2.61
C GLY A 430 8.35 -24.15 1.47
N SER A 431 9.39 -23.32 1.53
CA SER A 431 9.56 -22.16 0.65
C SER A 431 10.71 -22.36 -0.34
N GLN A 432 10.62 -21.66 -1.47
CA GLN A 432 11.65 -21.65 -2.52
C GLN A 432 12.22 -20.24 -2.63
N VAL A 433 13.52 -20.09 -2.39
CA VAL A 433 14.18 -18.79 -2.40
C VAL A 433 15.35 -18.79 -3.37
N THR A 434 15.45 -17.74 -4.19
CA THR A 434 16.53 -17.51 -5.13
C THR A 434 17.12 -16.13 -4.89
N GLY A 435 18.44 -16.05 -4.82
CA GLY A 435 19.19 -14.82 -4.63
C GLY A 435 20.39 -15.01 -3.71
N ASP A 436 21.36 -14.11 -3.82
CA ASP A 436 22.58 -14.17 -3.02
C ASP A 436 22.35 -13.65 -1.60
N THR A 437 23.22 -14.01 -0.64
CA THR A 437 23.19 -13.44 0.71
C THR A 437 24.42 -12.60 0.99
N ARG A 438 24.26 -11.46 1.69
CA ARG A 438 25.32 -10.49 1.93
C ARG A 438 25.41 -10.06 3.39
N LEU A 439 26.34 -10.65 4.13
CA LEU A 439 26.79 -10.17 5.43
C LEU A 439 28.01 -9.25 5.26
N LEU A 440 27.79 -7.94 5.21
CA LEU A 440 28.84 -6.97 4.86
C LEU A 440 29.85 -6.68 5.97
N ALA A 441 29.44 -6.82 7.23
CA ALA A 441 30.29 -6.57 8.41
C ALA A 441 30.17 -7.74 9.40
N PRO A 442 30.77 -8.90 9.09
CA PRO A 442 30.57 -10.14 9.87
C PRO A 442 31.06 -10.08 11.33
N SER A 443 31.87 -9.07 11.69
CA SER A 443 32.33 -8.86 13.07
C SER A 443 31.29 -8.21 13.99
N SER A 444 30.25 -7.59 13.42
CA SER A 444 29.24 -6.82 14.17
C SER A 444 27.80 -7.12 13.74
N GLY A 445 27.59 -7.33 12.45
CA GLY A 445 26.30 -7.66 11.87
C GLY A 445 25.99 -9.15 11.97
N ARG A 446 24.72 -9.48 11.73
CA ARG A 446 24.21 -10.85 11.86
C ARG A 446 23.21 -11.17 10.77
N LEU A 447 23.43 -12.25 10.03
CA LEU A 447 22.49 -12.79 9.06
C LEU A 447 22.27 -14.28 9.34
N ASP A 448 21.19 -14.62 10.02
CA ASP A 448 20.84 -15.99 10.39
C ASP A 448 19.74 -16.55 9.49
N LEU A 449 19.98 -17.76 8.97
CA LEU A 449 19.06 -18.47 8.10
C LEU A 449 18.65 -19.79 8.74
N ASP A 450 17.35 -20.01 8.86
CA ASP A 450 16.76 -21.26 9.34
C ASP A 450 15.80 -21.83 8.27
N LEU A 451 16.19 -22.91 7.62
CA LEU A 451 15.48 -23.46 6.46
C LEU A 451 14.84 -24.81 6.78
N HIS A 452 13.52 -24.91 6.71
CA HIS A 452 12.74 -26.13 6.96
C HIS A 452 11.99 -26.59 5.73
N ASN A 453 12.34 -27.77 5.18
CA ASN A 453 11.77 -28.31 3.95
C ASN A 453 11.77 -27.27 2.80
N SER A 454 12.83 -26.47 2.72
CA SER A 454 12.96 -25.34 1.81
C SER A 454 14.13 -25.54 0.85
N SER A 455 14.16 -24.75 -0.22
CA SER A 455 15.29 -24.71 -1.14
C SER A 455 15.81 -23.29 -1.32
N TRP A 456 17.12 -23.13 -1.23
CA TRP A 456 17.82 -21.88 -1.53
C TRP A 456 18.77 -22.06 -2.73
N VAL A 457 18.60 -21.23 -3.76
CA VAL A 457 19.50 -21.15 -4.91
C VAL A 457 20.19 -19.79 -4.92
N PHE A 458 21.51 -19.75 -4.99
CA PHE A 458 22.27 -18.52 -5.18
C PHE A 458 23.19 -18.64 -6.40
N SER A 459 23.61 -17.51 -6.97
CA SER A 459 24.34 -17.48 -8.23
C SER A 459 25.70 -16.79 -8.16
N GLY A 460 25.89 -15.91 -7.17
CA GLY A 460 27.17 -15.32 -6.80
C GLY A 460 27.75 -15.92 -5.51
N ASN A 461 28.86 -15.36 -5.05
CA ASN A 461 29.35 -15.70 -3.71
C ASN A 461 28.38 -15.18 -2.65
N SER A 462 28.10 -16.01 -1.65
CA SER A 462 27.14 -15.70 -0.60
C SER A 462 27.80 -15.76 0.77
N SER A 463 27.34 -14.92 1.69
CA SER A 463 27.78 -14.94 3.08
C SER A 463 26.60 -14.84 4.06
N ALA A 464 26.73 -15.53 5.19
CA ALA A 464 25.79 -15.50 6.30
C ALA A 464 26.53 -15.67 7.64
N SER A 465 25.82 -15.49 8.76
CA SER A 465 26.30 -15.81 10.09
C SER A 465 26.09 -17.31 10.35
N ASN A 466 24.88 -17.71 10.74
CA ASN A 466 24.53 -19.12 10.93
C ASN A 466 23.59 -19.63 9.84
N LEU A 467 23.72 -20.92 9.54
CA LEU A 467 22.78 -21.66 8.71
C LEU A 467 22.29 -22.89 9.48
N ASN A 468 20.99 -22.97 9.71
CA ASN A 468 20.32 -24.17 10.21
C ASN A 468 19.45 -24.77 9.11
N LEU A 469 19.52 -26.09 8.96
CA LEU A 469 18.80 -26.84 7.93
C LEU A 469 17.97 -27.94 8.58
N SER A 470 16.73 -28.09 8.14
CA SER A 470 15.90 -29.27 8.43
C SER A 470 15.29 -29.75 7.12
N ASP A 471 15.83 -30.85 6.57
CA ASP A 471 15.40 -31.43 5.28
C ASP A 471 15.43 -30.43 4.11
N SER A 472 16.37 -29.48 4.16
CA SER A 472 16.47 -28.37 3.20
C SER A 472 17.62 -28.56 2.21
N LYS A 473 17.52 -27.85 1.08
CA LYS A 473 18.50 -27.89 -0.03
C LYS A 473 19.12 -26.53 -0.26
N VAL A 474 20.44 -26.50 -0.40
CA VAL A 474 21.20 -25.31 -0.79
C VAL A 474 21.91 -25.60 -2.11
N MET A 475 21.73 -24.75 -3.11
CA MET A 475 22.20 -24.97 -4.47
C MET A 475 23.11 -23.84 -4.93
N PHE A 476 24.35 -24.20 -5.27
CA PHE A 476 25.32 -23.31 -5.90
C PHE A 476 24.97 -23.24 -7.39
N GLY A 477 24.05 -22.33 -7.73
CA GLY A 477 23.37 -22.28 -9.02
C GLY A 477 24.04 -21.42 -10.10
N GLY A 478 25.16 -20.75 -9.79
CA GLY A 478 25.85 -19.88 -10.73
C GLY A 478 26.58 -20.65 -11.83
N HIS A 479 26.92 -19.96 -12.93
CA HIS A 479 27.62 -20.56 -14.07
C HIS A 479 29.08 -20.97 -13.77
N GLY A 480 29.74 -20.27 -12.85
CA GLY A 480 31.10 -20.59 -12.41
C GLY A 480 31.12 -21.42 -11.14
N PHE A 481 32.20 -21.32 -10.38
CA PHE A 481 32.26 -21.81 -9.00
C PHE A 481 31.94 -20.69 -8.02
N GLN A 482 31.16 -20.98 -6.99
CA GLN A 482 30.77 -20.04 -5.95
C GLN A 482 31.31 -20.48 -4.58
N VAL A 483 31.45 -19.51 -3.69
CA VAL A 483 31.76 -19.74 -2.28
C VAL A 483 30.57 -19.32 -1.43
N LEU A 484 30.12 -20.23 -0.55
CA LEU A 484 29.23 -19.90 0.56
C LEU A 484 30.07 -19.78 1.83
N THR A 485 30.12 -18.58 2.41
CA THR A 485 30.85 -18.31 3.67
C THR A 485 29.87 -18.19 4.83
N LEU A 486 29.98 -19.10 5.80
CA LEU A 486 29.29 -19.01 7.08
C LEU A 486 30.29 -18.51 8.12
N ASN A 487 30.04 -17.31 8.65
CA ASN A 487 30.90 -16.66 9.66
C ASN A 487 30.64 -17.19 11.08
N GLY A 488 29.60 -18.00 11.26
CA GLY A 488 29.29 -18.75 12.46
C GLY A 488 29.08 -20.23 12.13
N ASP A 489 28.00 -20.80 12.66
CA ASP A 489 27.78 -22.23 12.71
C ASP A 489 26.92 -22.76 11.57
N LEU A 490 27.17 -24.02 11.20
CA LEU A 490 26.29 -24.83 10.37
C LEU A 490 25.67 -25.95 11.23
N SER A 491 24.35 -26.09 11.18
CA SER A 491 23.63 -27.05 12.02
C SER A 491 22.49 -27.75 11.28
N GLY A 492 22.02 -28.86 11.86
CA GLY A 492 20.86 -29.60 11.39
C GLY A 492 21.16 -30.62 10.29
N THR A 493 20.21 -30.80 9.38
CA THR A 493 20.29 -31.76 8.27
C THR A 493 19.89 -31.14 6.95
N GLY A 494 20.72 -31.29 5.93
CA GLY A 494 20.44 -30.73 4.61
C GLY A 494 21.39 -31.21 3.53
N ARG A 495 21.08 -30.82 2.29
CA ARG A 495 21.87 -31.18 1.10
C ARG A 495 22.44 -29.94 0.43
N PHE A 496 23.73 -29.98 0.11
CA PHE A 496 24.40 -28.98 -0.71
C PHE A 496 24.61 -29.53 -2.12
N GLN A 497 24.10 -28.83 -3.13
CA GLN A 497 24.37 -29.15 -4.53
C GLN A 497 25.51 -28.26 -5.03
N MET A 498 26.58 -28.91 -5.48
CA MET A 498 27.87 -28.30 -5.77
C MET A 498 28.37 -28.76 -7.13
N LYS A 499 29.24 -27.96 -7.73
CA LYS A 499 29.93 -28.24 -8.98
C LYS A 499 31.42 -28.40 -8.71
N SER A 500 32.08 -29.26 -9.47
CA SER A 500 33.53 -29.39 -9.49
C SER A 500 34.08 -29.43 -10.91
N ASP A 501 35.35 -29.11 -11.03
CA ASP A 501 36.19 -29.46 -12.17
C ASP A 501 37.52 -30.01 -11.65
N LEU A 502 37.55 -31.34 -11.47
CA LEU A 502 38.72 -32.06 -10.97
C LEU A 502 39.91 -32.04 -11.94
N ALA A 503 39.70 -31.68 -13.21
CA ALA A 503 40.80 -31.47 -14.16
C ALA A 503 41.61 -30.21 -13.83
N SER A 504 40.95 -29.13 -13.41
CA SER A 504 41.61 -27.89 -12.99
C SER A 504 41.71 -27.71 -11.47
N SER A 505 41.23 -28.69 -10.69
CA SER A 505 41.18 -28.61 -9.21
C SER A 505 40.42 -27.39 -8.71
N GLN A 506 39.31 -27.06 -9.38
CA GLN A 506 38.40 -25.98 -8.99
C GLN A 506 37.02 -26.54 -8.67
N GLY A 507 36.25 -25.83 -7.86
CA GLY A 507 34.94 -26.28 -7.42
C GLY A 507 34.26 -25.24 -6.55
N ASP A 508 32.96 -25.46 -6.36
CA ASP A 508 32.20 -24.77 -5.34
C ASP A 508 32.78 -25.07 -3.95
N LEU A 509 32.70 -24.10 -3.03
CA LEU A 509 33.24 -24.23 -1.67
C LEU A 509 32.23 -23.78 -0.61
N LEU A 510 31.99 -24.64 0.36
CA LEU A 510 31.33 -24.29 1.62
C LEU A 510 32.41 -23.97 2.67
N SER A 511 32.50 -22.72 3.11
CA SER A 511 33.46 -22.27 4.11
C SER A 511 32.75 -21.91 5.42
N VAL A 512 32.91 -22.72 6.45
CA VAL A 512 32.31 -22.52 7.78
C VAL A 512 33.41 -22.15 8.78
N THR A 513 33.38 -20.95 9.33
CA THR A 513 34.39 -20.51 10.32
C THR A 513 34.06 -21.00 11.72
N GLY A 514 32.77 -21.21 12.04
CA GLY A 514 32.30 -21.77 13.30
C GLY A 514 32.29 -23.30 13.33
N GLN A 515 31.45 -23.84 14.21
CA GLN A 515 31.29 -25.28 14.38
C GLN A 515 30.26 -25.85 13.39
N VAL A 516 30.53 -27.06 12.91
CA VAL A 516 29.57 -27.85 12.15
C VAL A 516 28.97 -28.91 13.07
N SER A 517 27.64 -29.01 13.07
CA SER A 517 26.88 -30.04 13.79
C SER A 517 25.81 -30.65 12.88
N GLY A 518 25.36 -31.87 13.20
CA GLY A 518 24.36 -32.59 12.42
C GLY A 518 24.93 -33.36 11.21
N GLN A 519 24.08 -33.67 10.23
CA GLN A 519 24.38 -34.56 9.11
C GLN A 519 24.09 -33.86 7.79
N HIS A 520 25.10 -33.69 6.95
CA HIS A 520 25.00 -32.95 5.70
C HIS A 520 25.39 -33.83 4.51
N GLU A 521 24.66 -33.74 3.41
CA GLU A 521 24.97 -34.48 2.19
C GLU A 521 25.45 -33.53 1.07
N LEU A 522 26.56 -33.89 0.42
CA LEU A 522 27.10 -33.19 -0.73
C LEU A 522 26.68 -33.93 -2.01
N LEU A 523 25.93 -33.27 -2.89
CA LEU A 523 25.68 -33.71 -4.25
C LEU A 523 26.61 -32.93 -5.17
N VAL A 524 27.61 -33.60 -5.73
CA VAL A 524 28.67 -32.94 -6.52
C VAL A 524 28.56 -33.36 -7.98
N ALA A 525 28.42 -32.38 -8.88
CA ALA A 525 28.46 -32.56 -10.31
C ALA A 525 29.81 -32.10 -10.86
N ASP A 526 30.62 -33.04 -11.34
CA ASP A 526 31.92 -32.74 -11.96
C ASP A 526 31.78 -32.37 -13.45
N SER A 527 32.74 -31.59 -13.94
CA SER A 527 32.84 -31.17 -15.35
C SER A 527 32.96 -32.35 -16.33
N GLY A 528 33.44 -33.51 -15.85
CA GLY A 528 33.65 -34.72 -16.65
C GLY A 528 34.98 -34.74 -17.40
N HIS A 529 35.81 -33.69 -17.27
CA HIS A 529 37.14 -33.67 -17.86
C HIS A 529 38.08 -34.64 -17.11
N ALA A 530 39.13 -35.10 -17.80
CA ALA A 530 40.09 -36.01 -17.20
C ALA A 530 40.81 -35.35 -16.01
N ALA A 531 40.59 -35.88 -14.81
CA ALA A 531 41.16 -35.35 -13.60
C ALA A 531 42.69 -35.54 -13.54
N THR A 532 43.37 -34.69 -12.75
CA THR A 532 44.83 -34.72 -12.57
C THR A 532 45.31 -35.57 -11.38
N GLY A 533 44.37 -36.15 -10.63
CA GLY A 533 44.65 -36.89 -9.40
C GLY A 533 44.78 -36.02 -8.14
N GLN A 534 44.74 -34.69 -8.26
CA GLN A 534 44.84 -33.77 -7.12
C GLN A 534 43.54 -33.75 -6.29
N PRO A 535 43.63 -33.59 -4.96
CA PRO A 535 42.47 -33.44 -4.11
C PRO A 535 41.83 -32.05 -4.27
N LEU A 536 40.50 -31.98 -4.17
CA LEU A 536 39.71 -30.74 -4.24
C LEU A 536 38.97 -30.52 -2.92
N LYS A 537 39.17 -29.37 -2.28
CA LYS A 537 38.45 -28.98 -1.06
C LYS A 537 37.01 -28.60 -1.41
N LEU A 538 36.03 -29.23 -0.76
CA LEU A 538 34.62 -28.86 -0.88
C LEU A 538 34.08 -28.18 0.36
N VAL A 539 34.60 -28.54 1.54
CA VAL A 539 34.20 -27.92 2.81
C VAL A 539 35.42 -27.49 3.60
N GLY A 540 35.46 -26.20 3.95
CA GLY A 540 36.28 -25.68 5.03
C GLY A 540 35.48 -25.59 6.32
N SER A 541 36.02 -26.05 7.45
CA SER A 541 35.30 -26.01 8.73
C SER A 541 36.18 -25.63 9.91
N GLY A 542 35.63 -24.84 10.83
CA GLY A 542 36.20 -24.56 12.15
C GLY A 542 36.20 -25.75 13.11
N GLY A 543 35.70 -26.92 12.69
CA GLY A 543 35.59 -28.14 13.47
C GLY A 543 34.15 -28.48 13.87
N GLY A 544 34.01 -29.34 14.87
CA GLY A 544 32.70 -29.75 15.39
C GLY A 544 32.40 -31.23 15.16
N ALA A 545 31.24 -31.67 15.67
CA ALA A 545 30.81 -33.06 15.65
C ALA A 545 30.02 -33.44 14.38
N GLY A 546 29.73 -32.47 13.51
CA GLY A 546 28.97 -32.70 12.28
C GLY A 546 29.74 -33.50 11.24
N GLN A 547 29.00 -34.13 10.33
CA GLN A 547 29.53 -35.01 9.30
C GLN A 547 29.02 -34.61 7.92
N PHE A 548 29.85 -34.88 6.91
CA PHE A 548 29.48 -34.75 5.50
C PHE A 548 29.55 -36.12 4.82
N THR A 549 28.55 -36.43 4.01
CA THR A 549 28.53 -37.59 3.12
C THR A 549 28.47 -37.16 1.67
N LEU A 550 29.02 -37.95 0.76
CA LEU A 550 28.90 -37.73 -0.68
C LEU A 550 27.74 -38.55 -1.23
N TYR A 551 26.80 -37.91 -1.90
CA TYR A 551 25.72 -38.60 -2.60
C TYR A 551 26.31 -39.57 -3.64
N GLY A 552 25.88 -40.83 -3.61
CA GLY A 552 26.44 -41.89 -4.46
C GLY A 552 27.82 -42.43 -4.03
N GLY A 553 28.41 -41.87 -2.97
CA GLY A 553 29.66 -42.34 -2.34
C GLY A 553 30.95 -42.01 -3.09
N HIS A 554 30.87 -41.65 -4.37
CA HIS A 554 32.04 -41.30 -5.19
C HIS A 554 31.65 -40.38 -6.36
N VAL A 555 32.67 -39.71 -6.91
CA VAL A 555 32.62 -38.99 -8.19
C VAL A 555 33.64 -39.64 -9.12
N ASP A 556 33.21 -40.06 -10.30
CA ASP A 556 34.12 -40.57 -11.34
C ASP A 556 34.48 -39.43 -12.30
N ALA A 557 35.78 -39.15 -12.45
CA ALA A 557 36.30 -38.10 -13.31
C ALA A 557 37.44 -38.66 -14.19
N GLY A 558 37.10 -39.03 -15.42
CA GLY A 558 38.02 -39.73 -16.34
C GLY A 558 38.43 -41.10 -15.79
N ALA A 559 39.73 -41.33 -15.64
CA ALA A 559 40.30 -42.60 -15.15
C ALA A 559 40.33 -42.70 -13.62
N PHE A 560 39.91 -41.67 -12.89
CA PHE A 560 40.05 -41.59 -11.44
C PHE A 560 38.70 -41.62 -10.75
N ARG A 561 38.65 -42.34 -9.62
CA ARG A 561 37.52 -42.34 -8.69
C ARG A 561 37.88 -41.52 -7.47
N TYR A 562 37.03 -40.55 -7.16
CA TYR A 562 37.17 -39.68 -6.00
C TYR A 562 36.11 -40.03 -4.95
N ALA A 563 36.52 -40.07 -3.68
CA ALA A 563 35.60 -40.16 -2.56
C ALA A 563 35.81 -38.97 -1.62
N LEU A 564 34.80 -38.70 -0.79
CA LEU A 564 34.91 -37.66 0.23
C LEU A 564 35.77 -38.16 1.40
N THR A 565 36.80 -37.41 1.72
CA THR A 565 37.75 -37.71 2.79
C THR A 565 37.90 -36.51 3.71
N ARG A 566 37.94 -36.77 5.02
CA ARG A 566 38.17 -35.73 6.04
C ARG A 566 39.66 -35.60 6.31
N GLN A 567 40.20 -34.39 6.20
CA GLN A 567 41.60 -34.07 6.48
C GLN A 567 41.65 -32.93 7.51
N GLY A 568 42.04 -33.25 8.75
CA GLY A 568 41.85 -32.31 9.86
C GLY A 568 40.36 -32.02 10.07
N ASN A 569 39.97 -30.75 9.95
CA ASN A 569 38.56 -30.33 10.02
C ASN A 569 37.89 -30.22 8.65
N ASP A 570 38.66 -30.25 7.57
CA ASP A 570 38.22 -29.96 6.22
C ASP A 570 37.82 -31.24 5.47
N TRP A 571 37.03 -31.08 4.40
CA TRP A 571 36.56 -32.19 3.57
C TRP A 571 36.96 -32.00 2.12
N TYR A 572 37.58 -33.05 1.57
CA TYR A 572 38.14 -33.07 0.23
C TYR A 572 37.57 -34.22 -0.58
N LEU A 573 37.31 -33.99 -1.87
CA LEU A 573 37.34 -35.06 -2.85
C LEU A 573 38.80 -35.48 -3.04
N ALA A 574 39.12 -36.71 -2.67
CA ALA A 574 40.45 -37.28 -2.86
C ALA A 574 40.37 -38.58 -3.67
N GLN A 575 41.39 -38.82 -4.49
CA GLN A 575 41.48 -40.03 -5.29
C GLN A 575 41.57 -41.25 -4.37
N THR A 576 40.68 -42.23 -4.58
CA THR A 576 40.67 -43.51 -3.84
C THR A 576 41.05 -44.70 -4.72
N GLY A 577 41.18 -44.49 -6.03
CA GLY A 577 41.59 -45.52 -6.97
C GLY A 577 41.46 -45.06 -8.42
N GLN A 578 41.71 -45.98 -9.34
CA GLN A 578 41.40 -45.81 -10.76
C GLN A 578 40.05 -46.45 -11.08
N VAL A 579 39.28 -45.84 -11.98
CA VAL A 579 38.07 -46.45 -12.53
C VAL A 579 38.52 -47.62 -13.39
N VAL A 580 38.06 -48.84 -13.07
CA VAL A 580 38.37 -50.01 -13.89
C VAL A 580 37.75 -49.78 -15.27
N PRO A 581 38.53 -49.85 -16.37
CA PRO A 581 37.97 -49.68 -17.71
C PRO A 581 36.82 -50.67 -17.91
N MET A 582 35.67 -50.21 -18.41
CA MET A 582 34.68 -51.15 -18.95
C MET A 582 35.40 -52.00 -19.99
N GLN A 583 35.47 -53.32 -19.80
CA GLN A 583 35.84 -54.23 -20.87
C GLN A 583 34.86 -53.97 -22.00
N THR A 584 35.38 -53.49 -23.13
CA THR A 584 34.63 -53.52 -24.39
C THR A 584 34.30 -54.97 -24.68
N LEU A 585 33.07 -55.38 -24.36
CA LEU A 585 32.46 -56.54 -25.00
C LEU A 585 32.30 -56.17 -26.47
N VAL A 586 33.34 -56.43 -27.26
CA VAL A 586 33.23 -56.47 -28.72
C VAL A 586 32.33 -57.68 -28.99
N PRO A 587 31.07 -57.52 -29.46
CA PRO A 587 30.31 -58.67 -29.89
C PRO A 587 31.07 -59.25 -31.09
N SER A 588 31.45 -60.52 -31.04
CA SER A 588 31.91 -61.21 -32.23
C SER A 588 30.78 -61.19 -33.26
N LEU A 589 30.93 -60.39 -34.32
CA LEU A 589 30.09 -60.50 -35.52
C LEU A 589 30.37 -61.85 -36.19
N GLN A 590 29.73 -62.91 -35.70
CA GLN A 590 29.56 -64.13 -36.49
C GLN A 590 28.47 -63.86 -37.52
N LYS A 591 28.86 -63.81 -38.80
CA LYS A 591 27.94 -63.80 -39.93
C LYS A 591 27.01 -65.03 -39.84
N PRO A 592 25.69 -64.86 -39.70
CA PRO A 592 24.77 -66.00 -39.66
C PRO A 592 24.81 -66.75 -41.00
N ALA A 593 24.94 -68.07 -40.93
CA ALA A 593 24.75 -68.95 -42.09
C ALA A 593 23.24 -69.03 -42.41
N ILE A 594 22.90 -68.92 -43.69
CA ILE A 594 21.52 -69.04 -44.20
C ILE A 594 21.10 -70.52 -44.12
N PRO A 595 20.06 -70.90 -43.35
CA PRO A 595 19.50 -72.24 -43.42
C PRO A 595 18.52 -72.37 -44.59
N THR A 596 18.71 -73.42 -45.39
CA THR A 596 17.85 -73.83 -46.50
C THR A 596 16.46 -74.28 -46.02
N LEU A 597 15.41 -73.89 -46.75
CA LEU A 597 14.01 -74.24 -46.49
C LEU A 597 13.70 -75.71 -46.83
N LEU A 598 13.07 -76.42 -45.90
CA LEU A 598 12.34 -77.67 -46.15
C LEU A 598 10.88 -77.48 -45.75
N ALA A 599 9.98 -77.81 -46.68
CA ALA A 599 8.58 -77.43 -46.71
C ALA A 599 7.73 -78.14 -45.63
N SER A 600 6.70 -77.43 -45.16
CA SER A 600 5.47 -78.08 -44.70
C SER A 600 4.25 -77.22 -45.04
N ASN A 601 3.20 -77.93 -45.40
CA ASN A 601 2.13 -77.49 -46.26
C ASN A 601 0.90 -77.28 -45.40
N VAL A 602 0.56 -76.02 -45.09
CA VAL A 602 -0.77 -75.65 -44.62
C VAL A 602 -1.19 -74.42 -45.42
N ALA A 603 -2.26 -74.56 -46.18
CA ALA A 603 -2.85 -73.48 -46.95
C ALA A 603 -3.62 -72.52 -46.01
N MET A 604 -3.19 -71.26 -45.97
CA MET A 604 -4.04 -70.15 -45.53
C MET A 604 -4.14 -69.13 -46.67
N THR A 605 -5.38 -68.87 -47.08
CA THR A 605 -5.82 -67.93 -48.11
C THR A 605 -5.43 -66.48 -47.78
N PRO A 606 -5.32 -65.60 -48.80
CA PRO A 606 -4.54 -64.35 -48.75
C PRO A 606 -5.19 -63.25 -47.88
N LEU A 607 -4.38 -62.59 -47.05
CA LEU A 607 -4.74 -61.29 -46.46
C LEU A 607 -4.48 -60.18 -47.50
N ASN A 608 -5.56 -59.52 -47.92
CA ASN A 608 -5.56 -58.41 -48.87
C ASN A 608 -4.88 -57.15 -48.28
N PRO A 609 -4.09 -56.38 -49.05
CA PRO A 609 -3.25 -55.31 -48.53
C PRO A 609 -3.94 -53.94 -48.65
N ALA A 610 -4.17 -53.27 -47.53
CA ALA A 610 -4.28 -51.80 -47.49
C ALA A 610 -4.31 -51.31 -46.04
N MET A 611 -3.16 -50.92 -45.47
CA MET A 611 -3.14 -49.93 -44.40
C MET A 611 -2.12 -48.84 -44.69
N LYS A 612 -2.60 -47.62 -44.61
CA LYS A 612 -1.97 -46.35 -45.00
C LYS A 612 -1.03 -45.86 -43.89
N PRO A 613 0.07 -45.15 -44.20
CA PRO A 613 1.02 -44.65 -43.19
C PRO A 613 0.33 -43.82 -42.09
N GLN A 614 0.62 -44.15 -40.82
CA GLN A 614 0.29 -43.28 -39.69
C GLN A 614 1.24 -42.09 -39.67
N ALA A 615 0.69 -40.87 -39.63
CA ALA A 615 1.43 -39.63 -39.57
C ALA A 615 1.94 -39.34 -38.14
N ILE A 616 3.09 -38.68 -38.07
CA ILE A 616 3.75 -38.14 -36.87
C ILE A 616 2.88 -37.03 -36.27
N PRO A 617 2.64 -37.00 -34.94
CA PRO A 617 1.89 -35.90 -34.31
C PRO A 617 2.66 -34.57 -34.39
N GLN A 618 2.02 -33.54 -34.96
CA GLN A 618 2.45 -32.13 -34.85
C GLN A 618 1.80 -31.46 -33.62
N PRO A 619 2.37 -30.33 -33.11
CA PRO A 619 1.82 -29.57 -31.99
C PRO A 619 0.39 -29.08 -32.29
N ILE A 620 -0.50 -29.25 -31.32
CA ILE A 620 -1.91 -28.87 -31.42
C ILE A 620 -2.04 -27.38 -31.09
N THR A 621 -2.44 -26.57 -32.07
CA THR A 621 -3.05 -25.26 -31.84
C THR A 621 -4.51 -25.48 -31.47
N SER A 622 -4.95 -24.92 -30.35
CA SER A 622 -6.36 -24.96 -29.93
C SER A 622 -7.19 -23.99 -30.77
N ASN A 623 -8.27 -24.51 -31.35
CA ASN A 623 -9.31 -23.82 -32.11
C ASN A 623 -10.66 -24.02 -31.42
N VAL A 624 -10.92 -23.21 -30.38
CA VAL A 624 -12.27 -22.97 -29.88
C VAL A 624 -12.83 -21.74 -30.58
N ALA A 625 -13.97 -21.88 -31.25
CA ALA A 625 -14.67 -20.78 -31.90
C ALA A 625 -15.30 -19.85 -30.85
N MET A 626 -14.87 -18.59 -30.84
CA MET A 626 -15.60 -17.48 -30.21
C MET A 626 -16.44 -16.77 -31.26
N THR A 627 -17.71 -16.54 -30.96
CA THR A 627 -18.63 -15.71 -31.73
C THR A 627 -18.10 -14.27 -31.79
N PRO A 628 -18.05 -13.61 -32.96
CA PRO A 628 -17.49 -12.27 -33.10
C PRO A 628 -18.38 -11.20 -32.47
N LEU A 629 -17.83 -10.44 -31.52
CA LEU A 629 -18.36 -9.12 -31.15
C LEU A 629 -17.93 -8.10 -32.22
N ASN A 630 -18.91 -7.39 -32.73
CA ASN A 630 -18.86 -6.32 -33.73
C ASN A 630 -17.69 -5.30 -33.57
N PRO A 631 -16.80 -5.13 -34.57
CA PRO A 631 -15.83 -4.03 -34.60
C PRO A 631 -16.36 -2.88 -35.46
N ALA A 632 -17.09 -1.97 -34.82
CA ALA A 632 -17.34 -0.63 -35.36
C ALA A 632 -16.89 0.42 -34.33
N MET A 633 -15.58 0.53 -34.12
CA MET A 633 -14.97 1.74 -33.58
C MET A 633 -13.72 2.07 -34.40
N LYS A 634 -13.71 3.28 -34.95
CA LYS A 634 -12.63 3.87 -35.75
C LYS A 634 -11.38 4.03 -34.86
N PRO A 635 -10.16 3.87 -35.37
CA PRO A 635 -8.94 4.10 -34.58
C PRO A 635 -8.95 5.50 -33.98
N GLN A 636 -8.94 5.60 -32.64
CA GLN A 636 -8.59 6.83 -31.97
C GLN A 636 -7.10 7.09 -32.19
N ALA A 637 -6.78 8.30 -32.66
CA ALA A 637 -5.42 8.76 -32.85
C ALA A 637 -4.68 8.75 -31.50
N ILE A 638 -3.47 8.20 -31.52
CA ILE A 638 -2.47 8.39 -30.47
C ILE A 638 -2.18 9.90 -30.40
N PRO A 639 -2.35 10.59 -29.25
CA PRO A 639 -1.89 11.96 -29.13
C PRO A 639 -0.37 11.99 -29.34
N GLN A 640 0.07 12.63 -30.41
CA GLN A 640 1.47 13.01 -30.53
C GLN A 640 1.83 13.96 -29.38
N PRO A 641 3.08 13.96 -28.88
CA PRO A 641 3.53 14.98 -27.96
C PRO A 641 3.32 16.33 -28.65
N ILE A 642 2.51 17.19 -28.05
CA ILE A 642 2.38 18.56 -28.52
C ILE A 642 3.71 19.23 -28.20
N THR A 643 4.55 19.44 -29.22
CA THR A 643 5.61 20.45 -29.12
C THR A 643 4.90 21.79 -28.94
N SER A 644 4.80 22.24 -27.69
CA SER A 644 4.47 23.62 -27.38
C SER A 644 5.52 24.52 -28.03
N ASN A 645 5.14 25.17 -29.12
CA ASN A 645 5.86 26.32 -29.67
C ASN A 645 5.43 27.62 -28.97
N VAL A 646 5.16 27.57 -27.65
CA VAL A 646 5.19 28.78 -26.85
C VAL A 646 6.65 29.07 -26.57
N ALA A 647 7.15 30.17 -27.12
CA ALA A 647 8.46 30.70 -26.77
C ALA A 647 8.50 30.93 -25.25
N MET A 648 9.22 30.07 -24.52
CA MET A 648 9.68 30.38 -23.18
C MET A 648 10.70 31.51 -23.31
N THR A 649 10.28 32.73 -23.01
CA THR A 649 11.24 33.78 -22.63
C THR A 649 12.01 33.28 -21.39
N PRO A 650 13.35 33.35 -21.39
CA PRO A 650 14.13 32.95 -20.23
C PRO A 650 13.71 33.76 -19.00
N LEU A 651 13.27 33.07 -17.94
CA LEU A 651 13.13 33.66 -16.62
C LEU A 651 14.53 34.04 -16.13
N ASN A 652 14.75 35.35 -16.04
CA ASN A 652 15.94 35.97 -15.46
C ASN A 652 16.04 35.62 -13.97
N PRO A 653 17.11 34.97 -13.49
CA PRO A 653 17.24 34.61 -12.09
C PRO A 653 17.80 35.79 -11.30
N ALA A 654 16.92 36.67 -10.81
CA ALA A 654 17.27 37.62 -9.74
C ALA A 654 16.02 38.21 -9.07
N MET A 655 15.52 37.56 -8.02
CA MET A 655 14.79 38.27 -6.97
C MET A 655 15.32 37.85 -5.58
N LYS A 656 15.70 38.86 -4.80
CA LYS A 656 16.27 38.77 -3.45
C LYS A 656 15.22 38.27 -2.43
N PRO A 657 15.67 37.70 -1.29
CA PRO A 657 14.77 37.28 -0.22
C PRO A 657 13.98 38.47 0.34
N GLN A 658 12.65 38.36 0.39
CA GLN A 658 11.80 39.26 1.17
C GLN A 658 11.72 38.75 2.61
N ALA A 659 12.02 39.64 3.55
CA ALA A 659 11.83 39.42 4.98
C ALA A 659 10.33 39.38 5.31
N ILE A 660 9.95 38.42 6.15
CA ILE A 660 8.59 38.20 6.65
C ILE A 660 8.39 39.05 7.93
N PRO A 661 7.26 39.75 8.11
CA PRO A 661 6.84 40.29 9.41
C PRO A 661 6.47 39.19 10.43
#